data_AF-A0A4R7E7N2-F1
#
_entry.id   AF-A0A4R7E7N2-F1
#
_cell.length_a   1.000
_cell.length_b   1.000
_cell.length_c   1.000
_cell.angle_alpha   90.00
_cell.angle_beta   90.00
_cell.angle_gamma   90.00
#
_symmetry.space_group_name_H-M   'P 1'
#
loop_
_entity.id
_entity.type
_entity.pdbx_description
1 polymer ?
#
loop_
_entity_poly.entity_id
_entity_poly.type
_entity_poly.pdbx_seq_one_letter_code
_entity_poly.pdbx_strand_id
1 'polypeptide(L)'
;MALDLLAIISAAGTGAITGYLTNNLALKMIFKEYGPLGGVVIKTKDEFIDSISALVERDLINHHTLKEEFSHPNFKKEFSRTVDDFINNHLENHSSKTLISDIPAWEDNLEILTEGAAEAIVELLGVSSEQLKDVELNKLIADSDQKKITAEIYSRILKKLESEAVVEKLVIEFYQQLQNKELKELLNVESRKQLKNTIKKLNENFKNNYQKLNQLEKNDFKEKTKELLNLEDFSKDIINEIKKIRINDLLKSKTEIEKAKDKAKIRKILKEMLVNIKIELNNSDFILADFLTEDLEAELKAEVEKIISAGDSELLNFLTEEENELNSLIFEAVEAEIEASAGFKAMSRQGIYSKYRENIDEYALPTTYLIDYLRDNLNADNQKITEFFFSKIKKIKINKLVSKIEIKELTNNLETLIWDFYQQNKDKRLIELFSEDFFAQDYFSNKIMDLLFSLIKKLSEESESIDIMVDYVFNFRVKDLITETAVNNKKEIAAANFYKFMQEENVIQAQTAAYLNQNFFAILNSEVNNSKAKFKNLIQRSFSNLKTTLSAEEISSFYRVFRDNPEAVADLTESISTFFYNNLPELLEGKIAEAASTNLHKLSDQEVQAAIEDFMGKELKPITYLGALLGAAAGLIFAASGAETAIFNASPVWVDYLSSAVLYGGVGWLTNVLAIWMIFHPYQQKKLAGFKLPFTPGIVAKNRSRFANSMGRFVEKELLKANSAAEIIEQNHSQISARTVEFFEENDYQQFFDLITENNQILAETILNSLKSTISELDQQSFESAAAAFNQELNLLFKEKAGDFDFAFEFTKYLKEDNDFLNLESRLSSNFKMEKIIEAAAGEYNLEFSSKELKNFMQNKELYPIVKFLVPYLFEREIDFDLKQYLINIAKEEADHYLDQGRSLFLEQQEKTARLINFKKDEIIEKEKEKKGGLLKNTLISGALYMADLDEFIDSVVARVFKQLEDEYFIENRSKLESIYFSFINKIENKELMTKDSLKTNQILKRFLNTEAGSELLTEALYLNEDLLTDLIDLTFKSENKKLFSLNLSIESELVEFFINEHLNLEQKLEILIQFKKLISTDNIKKELGQLIRQLDFGLLNQELKKIFGGLKLLDAGYFDAEFLAKFKENSSSLLDDQKLRRSLLSQLEAEISKVAETLKIEMNRDSLRYLLTLVIEAGIDSFKTNSEALLSSLELKELTAKEIRKMNPAEIENIFDSFAGEYFNHLKQYGWFGGVFGVLQLLLRTVI
;
A
#
# COMPACT_ATOMS: atom_id res chain seq x y z
N MET A 1 -23.27 -82.63 119.56
CA MET A 1 -23.49 -81.20 119.24
C MET A 1 -22.19 -80.39 119.16
N ALA A 2 -21.38 -80.22 120.21
CA ALA A 2 -20.09 -79.50 120.08
C ALA A 2 -19.02 -80.27 119.28
N LEU A 3 -18.99 -81.61 119.38
CA LEU A 3 -18.12 -82.49 118.57
C LEU A 3 -18.52 -82.52 117.08
N ASP A 4 -19.81 -82.40 116.75
CA ASP A 4 -20.28 -82.40 115.36
C ASP A 4 -19.92 -81.11 114.61
N LEU A 5 -19.91 -79.96 115.31
CA LEU A 5 -19.54 -78.67 114.72
C LEU A 5 -18.05 -78.63 114.33
N LEU A 6 -17.18 -79.22 115.14
CA LEU A 6 -15.74 -79.34 114.85
C LEU A 6 -15.47 -80.23 113.63
N ALA A 7 -16.21 -81.35 113.49
CA ALA A 7 -16.11 -82.23 112.31
C ALA A 7 -16.55 -81.52 111.02
N ILE A 8 -17.64 -80.75 111.08
CA ILE A 8 -18.15 -79.97 109.94
C ILE A 8 -17.16 -78.87 109.52
N ILE A 9 -16.59 -78.13 110.47
CA ILE A 9 -15.57 -77.09 110.19
C ILE A 9 -14.28 -77.71 109.64
N SER A 10 -13.87 -78.87 110.17
CA SER A 10 -12.70 -79.61 109.68
C SER A 10 -12.90 -80.11 108.24
N ALA A 11 -14.07 -80.65 107.90
CA ALA A 11 -14.40 -81.09 106.56
C ALA A 11 -14.45 -79.92 105.55
N ALA A 12 -15.02 -78.78 105.94
CA ALA A 12 -15.00 -77.57 105.13
C ALA A 12 -13.57 -77.03 104.92
N GLY A 13 -12.76 -77.00 105.98
CA GLY A 13 -11.38 -76.51 105.93
C GLY A 13 -10.45 -77.40 105.09
N THR A 14 -10.55 -78.71 105.23
CA THR A 14 -9.78 -79.69 104.43
C THR A 14 -10.20 -79.68 102.97
N GLY A 15 -11.51 -79.58 102.69
CA GLY A 15 -12.02 -79.38 101.33
C GLY A 15 -11.52 -78.07 100.70
N ALA A 16 -11.47 -76.97 101.48
CA ALA A 16 -10.96 -75.69 101.00
C ALA A 16 -9.47 -75.72 100.66
N ILE A 17 -8.65 -76.32 101.53
CA ILE A 17 -7.21 -76.47 101.31
C ILE A 17 -6.94 -77.35 100.09
N THR A 18 -7.65 -78.48 99.97
CA THR A 18 -7.48 -79.41 98.84
C THR A 18 -7.90 -78.76 97.53
N GLY A 19 -9.03 -78.05 97.52
CA GLY A 19 -9.50 -77.30 96.34
C GLY A 19 -8.56 -76.17 95.93
N TYR A 20 -7.96 -75.45 96.89
CA TYR A 20 -6.94 -74.42 96.64
C TYR A 20 -5.66 -75.03 96.06
N LEU A 21 -5.11 -76.06 96.70
CA LEU A 21 -3.83 -76.66 96.30
C LEU A 21 -3.94 -77.34 94.93
N THR A 22 -5.02 -78.08 94.68
CA THR A 22 -5.24 -78.78 93.41
C THR A 22 -5.34 -77.78 92.25
N ASN A 23 -6.11 -76.70 92.42
CA ASN A 23 -6.23 -75.66 91.39
C ASN A 23 -4.97 -74.83 91.20
N ASN A 24 -4.24 -74.52 92.28
CA ASN A 24 -2.97 -73.78 92.17
C ASN A 24 -1.90 -74.60 91.44
N LEU A 25 -1.83 -75.90 91.72
CA LEU A 25 -0.91 -76.81 91.06
C LEU A 25 -1.32 -77.00 89.58
N ALA A 26 -2.60 -77.21 89.30
CA ALA A 26 -3.12 -77.30 87.94
C ALA A 26 -2.78 -76.04 87.12
N LEU A 27 -2.98 -74.86 87.69
CA LEU A 27 -2.61 -73.58 87.05
C LEU A 27 -1.11 -73.47 86.78
N LYS A 28 -0.26 -73.87 87.73
CA LYS A 28 1.20 -73.86 87.53
C LYS A 28 1.67 -74.87 86.49
N MET A 29 1.02 -76.03 86.39
CA MET A 29 1.35 -77.08 85.40
C MET A 29 1.02 -76.67 83.96
N ILE A 30 0.16 -75.67 83.75
CA ILE A 30 -0.04 -75.08 82.42
C ILE A 30 1.23 -74.41 81.92
N PHE A 31 1.90 -73.65 82.79
CA PHE A 31 3.07 -72.85 82.43
C PHE A 31 4.41 -73.57 82.65
N LYS A 32 4.51 -74.44 83.67
CA LYS A 32 5.78 -75.07 84.10
C LYS A 32 5.69 -76.59 84.09
N GLU A 33 6.77 -77.25 83.72
CA GLU A 33 6.90 -78.70 83.83
C GLU A 33 7.26 -79.13 85.27
N TYR A 34 6.62 -80.20 85.73
CA TYR A 34 6.88 -80.84 87.01
C TYR A 34 7.07 -82.35 86.78
N GLY A 35 8.28 -82.75 86.39
CA GLY A 35 8.59 -84.13 86.01
C GLY A 35 8.01 -84.47 84.62
N PRO A 36 7.42 -85.66 84.40
CA PRO A 36 6.86 -86.05 83.10
C PRO A 36 5.50 -85.37 82.77
N LEU A 37 5.03 -84.46 83.62
CA LEU A 37 3.72 -83.82 83.52
C LEU A 37 3.85 -82.29 83.56
N GLY A 38 2.96 -81.58 82.85
CA GLY A 38 2.95 -80.11 82.77
C GLY A 38 3.65 -79.53 81.52
N GLY A 39 3.84 -78.21 81.50
CA GLY A 39 4.47 -77.46 80.40
C GLY A 39 3.62 -77.40 79.14
N VAL A 40 2.29 -77.30 79.28
CA VAL A 40 1.34 -77.32 78.14
C VAL A 40 1.64 -76.18 77.17
N VAL A 41 1.90 -74.97 77.68
CA VAL A 41 2.17 -73.77 76.87
C VAL A 41 3.38 -73.91 75.94
N ILE A 42 4.44 -74.59 76.36
CA ILE A 42 5.62 -74.81 75.51
C ILE A 42 5.30 -75.83 74.40
N LYS A 43 4.50 -76.84 74.72
CA LYS A 43 4.12 -77.92 73.79
C LYS A 43 3.12 -77.46 72.72
N THR A 44 2.34 -76.42 73.01
CA THR A 44 1.33 -75.83 72.11
C THR A 44 1.69 -74.41 71.66
N LYS A 45 3.00 -74.08 71.62
CA LYS A 45 3.52 -72.74 71.31
C LYS A 45 3.00 -72.21 69.98
N ASP A 46 3.19 -72.96 68.89
CA ASP A 46 2.85 -72.51 67.54
C ASP A 46 1.33 -72.34 67.37
N GLU A 47 0.53 -73.28 67.90
CA GLU A 47 -0.93 -73.20 67.91
C GLU A 47 -1.44 -71.96 68.67
N PHE A 48 -0.77 -71.57 69.76
CA PHE A 48 -1.08 -70.34 70.48
C PHE A 48 -0.72 -69.10 69.67
N ILE A 49 0.46 -69.07 69.04
CA ILE A 49 0.92 -67.96 68.21
C ILE A 49 -0.06 -67.74 67.05
N ASP A 50 -0.46 -68.79 66.35
CA ASP A 50 -1.44 -68.71 65.25
C ASP A 50 -2.80 -68.21 65.73
N SER A 51 -3.31 -68.78 66.83
CA SER A 51 -4.63 -68.44 67.36
C SER A 51 -4.70 -66.99 67.89
N ILE A 52 -3.66 -66.53 68.59
CA ILE A 52 -3.62 -65.17 69.13
C ILE A 52 -3.39 -64.13 68.04
N SER A 53 -2.59 -64.45 67.02
CA SER A 53 -2.30 -63.54 65.90
C SER A 53 -3.52 -63.36 65.01
N ALA A 54 -4.22 -64.45 64.68
CA ALA A 54 -5.47 -64.40 63.93
C ALA A 54 -6.59 -63.66 64.70
N LEU A 55 -6.65 -63.84 66.03
CA LEU A 55 -7.61 -63.13 66.87
C LEU A 55 -7.35 -61.62 66.91
N VAL A 56 -6.08 -61.22 67.02
CA VAL A 56 -5.70 -59.80 67.05
C VAL A 56 -6.18 -59.12 65.79
N GLU A 57 -5.95 -59.72 64.62
CA GLU A 57 -6.44 -59.15 63.37
C GLU A 57 -7.98 -59.18 63.29
N ARG A 58 -8.60 -60.34 63.50
CA ARG A 58 -10.04 -60.50 63.30
C ARG A 58 -10.88 -59.61 64.22
N ASP A 59 -10.53 -59.53 65.51
CA ASP A 59 -11.43 -59.01 66.54
C ASP A 59 -10.91 -57.73 67.26
N LEU A 60 -9.62 -57.36 67.12
CA LEU A 60 -9.03 -56.27 67.91
C LEU A 60 -8.43 -55.12 67.07
N ILE A 61 -7.58 -55.44 66.11
CA ILE A 61 -6.86 -54.49 65.26
C ILE A 61 -7.00 -54.95 63.82
N ASN A 62 -7.90 -54.33 63.08
CA ASN A 62 -8.11 -54.52 61.63
C ASN A 62 -8.30 -53.19 60.91
N HIS A 63 -8.47 -53.25 59.60
CA HIS A 63 -8.70 -52.09 58.75
C HIS A 63 -9.91 -51.25 59.18
N HIS A 64 -10.96 -51.83 59.81
CA HIS A 64 -12.09 -51.04 60.32
C HIS A 64 -11.70 -50.24 61.57
N THR A 65 -11.00 -50.87 62.53
CA THR A 65 -10.61 -50.23 63.79
C THR A 65 -9.51 -49.20 63.59
N LEU A 66 -8.58 -49.44 62.65
CA LEU A 66 -7.47 -48.53 62.35
C LEU A 66 -7.91 -47.29 61.57
N LYS A 67 -9.03 -47.35 60.85
CA LYS A 67 -9.55 -46.22 60.06
C LYS A 67 -9.82 -44.97 60.92
N GLU A 68 -10.34 -45.13 62.13
CA GLU A 68 -10.56 -44.00 63.06
C GLU A 68 -9.23 -43.41 63.55
N GLU A 69 -8.20 -44.25 63.76
CA GLU A 69 -6.92 -43.84 64.35
C GLU A 69 -6.02 -43.09 63.35
N PHE A 70 -6.07 -43.44 62.07
CA PHE A 70 -5.36 -42.68 61.04
C PHE A 70 -5.86 -41.23 60.93
N SER A 71 -7.10 -40.95 61.32
CA SER A 71 -7.66 -39.59 61.32
C SER A 71 -7.28 -38.78 62.57
N HIS A 72 -6.60 -39.39 63.54
CA HIS A 72 -6.23 -38.73 64.79
C HIS A 72 -5.12 -37.70 64.56
N PRO A 73 -5.14 -36.53 65.23
CA PRO A 73 -4.15 -35.47 65.01
C PRO A 73 -2.70 -35.90 65.22
N ASN A 74 -2.45 -36.81 66.17
CA ASN A 74 -1.11 -37.34 66.44
C ASN A 74 -0.58 -38.16 65.27
N PHE A 75 -1.41 -39.03 64.69
CA PHE A 75 -1.04 -39.80 63.51
C PHE A 75 -0.83 -38.88 62.30
N LYS A 76 -1.76 -37.97 62.02
CA LYS A 76 -1.62 -37.00 60.91
C LYS A 76 -0.33 -36.18 61.00
N LYS A 77 0.10 -35.80 62.21
CA LYS A 77 1.35 -35.07 62.44
C LYS A 77 2.58 -35.92 62.11
N GLU A 78 2.67 -37.14 62.63
CA GLU A 78 3.82 -38.02 62.35
C GLU A 78 3.81 -38.51 60.88
N PHE A 79 2.64 -38.65 60.27
CA PHE A 79 2.47 -38.95 58.85
C PHE A 79 2.91 -37.78 57.96
N SER A 80 2.52 -36.54 58.30
CA SER A 80 3.02 -35.34 57.62
C SER A 80 4.54 -35.21 57.72
N ARG A 81 5.13 -35.53 58.88
CA ARG A 81 6.59 -35.59 59.04
C ARG A 81 7.24 -36.66 58.15
N THR A 82 6.57 -37.79 57.94
CA THR A 82 7.03 -38.85 57.03
C THR A 82 7.00 -38.35 55.58
N VAL A 83 5.94 -37.65 55.17
CA VAL A 83 5.84 -37.06 53.82
C VAL A 83 6.88 -35.95 53.61
N ASP A 84 7.14 -35.12 54.63
CA ASP A 84 8.19 -34.10 54.62
C ASP A 84 9.59 -34.72 54.42
N ASP A 85 9.89 -35.77 55.16
CA ASP A 85 11.14 -36.53 55.07
C ASP A 85 11.28 -37.27 53.73
N PHE A 86 10.17 -37.76 53.17
CA PHE A 86 10.11 -38.31 51.83
C PHE A 86 10.53 -37.28 50.77
N ILE A 87 9.91 -36.09 50.74
CA ILE A 87 10.20 -35.04 49.75
C ILE A 87 11.62 -34.49 49.93
N ASN A 88 11.99 -34.13 51.16
CA ASN A 88 13.17 -33.31 51.41
C ASN A 88 14.47 -34.11 51.58
N ASN A 89 14.39 -35.42 51.89
CA ASN A 89 15.56 -36.26 52.11
C ASN A 89 15.59 -37.49 51.20
N HIS A 90 14.57 -38.35 51.27
CA HIS A 90 14.63 -39.67 50.63
C HIS A 90 14.47 -39.63 49.10
N LEU A 91 13.57 -38.80 48.58
CA LEU A 91 13.41 -38.62 47.13
C LEU A 91 14.68 -38.04 46.49
N GLU A 92 15.35 -37.10 47.17
CA GLU A 92 16.65 -36.56 46.79
C GLU A 92 17.73 -37.63 46.74
N ASN A 93 17.82 -38.49 47.76
CA ASN A 93 18.80 -39.57 47.79
C ASN A 93 18.63 -40.58 46.64
N HIS A 94 17.39 -40.87 46.24
CA HIS A 94 17.09 -41.83 45.16
C HIS A 94 17.19 -41.26 43.75
N SER A 95 17.22 -39.93 43.58
CA SER A 95 17.25 -39.28 42.25
C SER A 95 18.45 -38.38 41.97
N SER A 96 19.22 -37.98 42.99
CA SER A 96 20.44 -37.14 42.85
C SER A 96 21.62 -37.82 42.14
N LYS A 97 21.47 -39.07 41.71
CA LYS A 97 22.50 -39.79 40.93
C LYS A 97 21.96 -40.35 39.62
N THR A 98 20.69 -40.07 39.33
CA THR A 98 19.98 -40.59 38.17
C THR A 98 19.79 -39.44 37.19
N LEU A 99 20.38 -39.58 36.01
CA LEU A 99 20.22 -38.60 34.95
C LEU A 99 18.86 -38.80 34.28
N ILE A 100 18.31 -37.74 33.70
CA ILE A 100 17.07 -37.86 32.91
C ILE A 100 17.26 -38.85 31.75
N SER A 101 18.46 -38.89 31.18
CA SER A 101 18.80 -39.82 30.10
C SER A 101 18.81 -41.29 30.52
N ASP A 102 18.82 -41.59 31.82
CA ASP A 102 18.71 -42.94 32.36
C ASP A 102 17.27 -43.47 32.36
N ILE A 103 16.27 -42.60 32.15
CA ILE A 103 14.86 -43.01 32.07
C ILE A 103 14.65 -43.81 30.76
N PRO A 104 14.01 -44.99 30.81
CA PRO A 104 13.65 -45.73 29.60
C PRO A 104 12.89 -44.84 28.61
N ALA A 105 13.18 -44.95 27.31
CA ALA A 105 12.50 -44.16 26.26
C ALA A 105 12.43 -42.64 26.55
N TRP A 106 13.41 -42.07 27.27
CA TRP A 106 13.38 -40.64 27.65
C TRP A 106 13.29 -39.71 26.44
N GLU A 107 13.87 -40.06 25.29
CA GLU A 107 13.80 -39.24 24.09
C GLU A 107 12.38 -39.14 23.52
N ASP A 108 11.67 -40.28 23.46
CA ASP A 108 10.28 -40.34 23.00
C ASP A 108 9.36 -39.58 23.98
N ASN A 109 9.56 -39.76 25.29
CA ASN A 109 8.81 -39.03 26.31
C ASN A 109 9.11 -37.52 26.30
N LEU A 110 10.36 -37.13 26.03
CA LEU A 110 10.75 -35.73 25.91
C LEU A 110 10.08 -35.09 24.69
N GLU A 111 9.90 -35.81 23.58
CA GLU A 111 9.18 -35.32 22.41
C GLU A 111 7.71 -35.04 22.75
N ILE A 112 7.03 -35.97 23.43
CA ILE A 112 5.64 -35.82 23.89
C ILE A 112 5.50 -34.61 24.84
N LEU A 113 6.39 -34.50 25.83
CA LEU A 113 6.41 -33.38 26.78
C LEU A 113 6.72 -32.05 26.09
N THR A 114 7.63 -32.05 25.13
CA THR A 114 8.00 -30.86 24.35
C THR A 114 6.83 -30.39 23.49
N GLU A 115 6.09 -31.31 22.88
CA GLU A 115 4.88 -30.98 22.13
C GLU A 115 3.80 -30.39 23.02
N GLY A 116 3.50 -31.03 24.15
CA GLY A 116 2.52 -30.54 25.12
C GLY A 116 2.91 -29.18 25.71
N ALA A 117 4.18 -29.00 26.08
CA ALA A 117 4.69 -27.73 26.60
C ALA A 117 4.66 -26.62 25.55
N ALA A 118 4.98 -26.92 24.28
CA ALA A 118 4.91 -25.95 23.21
C ALA A 118 3.47 -25.49 22.95
N GLU A 119 2.51 -26.40 22.99
CA GLU A 119 1.09 -26.07 22.85
C GLU A 119 0.60 -25.21 24.02
N ALA A 120 0.95 -25.60 25.25
CA ALA A 120 0.61 -24.84 26.45
C ALA A 120 1.19 -23.41 26.40
N ILE A 121 2.46 -23.25 26.03
CA ILE A 121 3.11 -21.93 25.95
C ILE A 121 2.44 -21.05 24.88
N VAL A 122 2.05 -21.60 23.72
CA VAL A 122 1.34 -20.83 22.68
C VAL A 122 -0.02 -20.32 23.19
N GLU A 123 -0.79 -21.16 23.88
CA GLU A 123 -2.07 -20.74 24.46
C GLU A 123 -1.88 -19.70 25.57
N LEU A 124 -0.86 -19.87 26.43
CA LEU A 124 -0.52 -18.89 27.46
C LEU A 124 -0.08 -17.56 26.87
N LEU A 125 0.70 -17.57 25.78
CA LEU A 125 1.07 -16.35 25.05
C LEU A 125 -0.16 -15.65 24.50
N GLY A 126 -1.11 -16.39 23.92
CA GLY A 126 -2.37 -15.84 23.39
C GLY A 126 -3.23 -15.22 24.49
N VAL A 127 -3.43 -15.91 25.61
CA VAL A 127 -4.16 -15.38 26.77
C VAL A 127 -3.46 -14.15 27.34
N SER A 128 -2.14 -14.18 27.47
CA SER A 128 -1.35 -13.06 27.98
C SER A 128 -1.50 -11.82 27.11
N SER A 129 -1.32 -11.98 25.80
CA SER A 129 -1.40 -10.87 24.86
C SER A 129 -2.82 -10.29 24.75
N GLU A 130 -3.86 -11.10 24.87
CA GLU A 130 -5.25 -10.62 24.90
C GLU A 130 -5.55 -9.81 26.17
N GLN A 131 -5.08 -10.27 27.34
CA GLN A 131 -5.30 -9.54 28.59
C GLN A 131 -4.50 -8.23 28.63
N LEU A 132 -3.35 -8.19 27.97
CA LEU A 132 -2.45 -7.03 27.92
C LEU A 132 -2.71 -6.10 26.72
N LYS A 133 -3.71 -6.36 25.87
CA LYS A 133 -3.91 -5.60 24.63
C LYS A 133 -4.04 -4.08 24.80
N ASP A 134 -4.58 -3.64 25.94
CA ASP A 134 -4.79 -2.23 26.29
C ASP A 134 -3.66 -1.67 27.18
N VAL A 135 -2.61 -2.45 27.43
CA VAL A 135 -1.46 -2.06 28.23
C VAL A 135 -0.40 -1.43 27.32
N GLU A 136 0.22 -0.36 27.79
CA GLU A 136 1.32 0.27 27.06
C GLU A 136 2.63 -0.53 27.23
N LEU A 137 3.44 -0.60 26.16
CA LEU A 137 4.76 -1.25 26.18
C LEU A 137 5.70 -0.65 27.22
N ASN A 138 5.49 0.60 27.62
CA ASN A 138 6.27 1.31 28.64
C ASN A 138 6.15 0.70 30.04
N LYS A 139 5.13 -0.13 30.27
CA LYS A 139 5.04 -0.95 31.48
C LYS A 139 6.01 -2.12 31.46
N LEU A 140 6.58 -2.47 30.30
CA LEU A 140 7.57 -3.53 30.14
C LEU A 140 8.98 -2.98 29.92
N ILE A 141 9.14 -2.00 29.02
CA ILE A 141 10.43 -1.37 28.67
C ILE A 141 10.32 0.15 28.61
N ALA A 142 11.27 0.90 29.16
CA ALA A 142 11.18 2.36 29.27
C ALA A 142 11.11 3.05 27.89
N ASP A 143 10.41 4.20 27.81
CA ASP A 143 10.28 5.00 26.57
C ASP A 143 11.62 5.36 25.92
N SER A 144 12.64 5.62 26.75
CA SER A 144 14.01 5.88 26.27
C SER A 144 14.58 4.70 25.51
N ASP A 145 14.30 3.49 25.97
CA ASP A 145 14.79 2.25 25.39
C ASP A 145 13.95 1.86 24.17
N GLN A 146 12.65 2.14 24.17
CA GLN A 146 11.82 2.02 22.95
C GLN A 146 12.35 2.91 21.83
N LYS A 147 12.62 4.19 22.12
CA LYS A 147 13.15 5.14 21.13
C LYS A 147 14.51 4.72 20.60
N LYS A 148 15.42 4.27 21.47
CA LYS A 148 16.74 3.77 21.07
C LYS A 148 16.61 2.54 20.15
N ILE A 149 15.71 1.59 20.44
CA ILE A 149 15.42 0.42 19.57
C ILE A 149 14.95 0.88 18.19
N THR A 150 13.95 1.77 18.14
CA THR A 150 13.41 2.25 16.86
C THR A 150 14.42 3.08 16.07
N ALA A 151 15.29 3.83 16.74
CA ALA A 151 16.39 4.58 16.10
C ALA A 151 17.33 3.65 15.34
N GLU A 152 17.74 2.56 15.99
CA GLU A 152 18.72 1.63 15.44
C GLU A 152 18.13 0.87 14.25
N ILE A 153 16.90 0.36 14.38
CA ILE A 153 16.18 -0.29 13.27
C ILE A 153 16.07 0.67 12.08
N TYR A 154 15.63 1.90 12.33
CA TYR A 154 15.47 2.92 11.31
C TYR A 154 16.80 3.28 10.62
N SER A 155 17.87 3.46 11.41
CA SER A 155 19.23 3.72 10.92
C SER A 155 19.75 2.59 10.03
N ARG A 156 19.50 1.33 10.38
CA ARG A 156 19.89 0.16 9.56
C ARG A 156 19.14 0.11 8.24
N ILE A 157 17.83 0.35 8.27
CA ILE A 157 17.01 0.40 7.04
C ILE A 157 17.52 1.51 6.13
N LEU A 158 17.74 2.72 6.66
CA LEU A 158 18.26 3.84 5.88
C LEU A 158 19.64 3.56 5.28
N LYS A 159 20.59 3.06 6.08
CA LYS A 159 21.92 2.68 5.57
C LYS A 159 21.83 1.63 4.48
N LYS A 160 20.91 0.68 4.61
CA LYS A 160 20.73 -0.38 3.63
C LYS A 160 20.12 0.17 2.33
N LEU A 161 19.11 1.03 2.41
CA LEU A 161 18.52 1.75 1.27
C LEU A 161 19.58 2.56 0.51
N GLU A 162 20.41 3.31 1.25
CA GLU A 162 21.52 4.09 0.71
C GLU A 162 22.56 3.20 0.02
N SER A 163 23.00 2.12 0.67
CA SER A 163 23.98 1.19 0.11
C SER A 163 23.53 0.48 -1.18
N GLU A 164 22.22 0.29 -1.36
CA GLU A 164 21.64 -0.38 -2.54
C GLU A 164 21.13 0.61 -3.60
N ALA A 165 21.39 1.91 -3.41
CA ALA A 165 20.99 3.01 -4.29
C ALA A 165 19.49 2.96 -4.66
N VAL A 166 18.63 2.53 -3.73
CA VAL A 166 17.20 2.30 -4.00
C VAL A 166 16.51 3.58 -4.44
N VAL A 167 16.77 4.70 -3.76
CA VAL A 167 16.16 5.99 -4.08
C VAL A 167 16.58 6.48 -5.46
N GLU A 168 17.83 6.27 -5.87
CA GLU A 168 18.28 6.62 -7.22
C GLU A 168 17.53 5.84 -8.30
N LYS A 169 17.32 4.54 -8.08
CA LYS A 169 16.54 3.69 -9.00
C LYS A 169 15.09 4.16 -9.09
N LEU A 170 14.47 4.50 -7.95
CA LEU A 170 13.10 5.03 -7.90
C LEU A 170 12.96 6.37 -8.62
N VAL A 171 13.93 7.28 -8.49
CA VAL A 171 13.93 8.56 -9.21
C VAL A 171 13.93 8.34 -10.72
N ILE A 172 14.74 7.41 -11.22
CA ILE A 172 14.75 7.06 -12.65
C ILE A 172 13.43 6.41 -13.07
N GLU A 173 12.93 5.44 -12.30
CA GLU A 173 11.70 4.73 -12.62
C GLU A 173 10.49 5.68 -12.66
N PHE A 174 10.33 6.53 -11.64
CA PHE A 174 9.25 7.51 -11.61
C PHE A 174 9.34 8.48 -12.79
N TYR A 175 10.55 8.91 -13.18
CA TYR A 175 10.72 9.69 -14.39
C TYR A 175 10.25 8.92 -15.63
N GLN A 176 10.66 7.65 -15.79
CA GLN A 176 10.26 6.85 -16.95
C GLN A 176 8.75 6.65 -17.06
N GLN A 177 8.05 6.56 -15.92
CA GLN A 177 6.58 6.48 -15.87
C GLN A 177 5.90 7.81 -16.24
N LEU A 178 6.50 8.95 -15.86
CA LEU A 178 5.93 10.28 -16.07
C LEU A 178 6.36 10.96 -17.38
N GLN A 179 7.46 10.53 -18.00
CA GLN A 179 8.11 11.25 -19.12
C GLN A 179 7.19 11.58 -20.31
N ASN A 180 6.17 10.75 -20.57
CA ASN A 180 5.24 10.93 -21.68
C ASN A 180 3.91 11.60 -21.29
N LYS A 181 3.71 11.90 -19.99
CA LYS A 181 2.53 12.60 -19.48
C LYS A 181 2.63 14.08 -19.77
N GLU A 182 1.51 14.69 -20.14
CA GLU A 182 1.44 16.13 -20.39
C GLU A 182 1.33 16.90 -19.06
N LEU A 183 1.87 18.13 -18.99
CA LEU A 183 1.81 18.95 -17.80
C LEU A 183 0.37 19.15 -17.27
N LYS A 184 -0.62 19.28 -18.16
CA LYS A 184 -2.03 19.39 -17.78
C LYS A 184 -2.61 18.16 -17.08
N GLU A 185 -1.98 17.00 -17.25
CA GLU A 185 -2.34 15.75 -16.58
C GLU A 185 -1.69 15.60 -15.21
N LEU A 186 -0.66 16.42 -14.93
CA LEU A 186 0.08 16.44 -13.67
C LEU A 186 -0.32 17.62 -12.78
N LEU A 187 -0.74 18.73 -13.39
CA LEU A 187 -1.15 19.95 -12.70
C LEU A 187 -2.67 20.05 -12.57
N ASN A 188 -3.14 20.29 -11.36
CA ASN A 188 -4.55 20.54 -11.08
C ASN A 188 -5.02 21.88 -11.71
N VAL A 189 -6.35 22.06 -11.75
CA VAL A 189 -6.98 23.23 -12.41
C VAL A 189 -6.57 24.56 -11.76
N GLU A 190 -6.41 24.58 -10.44
CA GLU A 190 -6.07 25.79 -9.70
C GLU A 190 -4.62 26.20 -9.95
N SER A 191 -3.67 25.26 -9.90
CA SER A 191 -2.26 25.51 -10.23
C SER A 191 -2.09 26.01 -11.66
N ARG A 192 -2.83 25.43 -12.62
CA ARG A 192 -2.82 25.89 -14.01
C ARG A 192 -3.33 27.32 -14.14
N LYS A 193 -4.41 27.66 -13.44
CA LYS A 193 -4.97 29.01 -13.42
C LYS A 193 -4.01 30.01 -12.77
N GLN A 194 -3.37 29.62 -11.68
CA GLN A 194 -2.39 30.45 -10.99
C GLN A 194 -1.17 30.71 -11.87
N LEU A 195 -0.63 29.68 -12.55
CA LEU A 195 0.51 29.85 -13.44
C LEU A 195 0.17 30.77 -14.62
N LYS A 196 -1.03 30.60 -15.22
CA LYS A 196 -1.54 31.55 -16.22
C LYS A 196 -1.55 32.98 -15.72
N ASN A 197 -2.07 33.22 -14.52
CA ASN A 197 -2.11 34.55 -13.93
C ASN A 197 -0.71 35.11 -13.66
N THR A 198 0.23 34.28 -13.22
CA THR A 198 1.61 34.69 -12.99
C THR A 198 2.32 35.06 -14.28
N ILE A 199 2.16 34.28 -15.34
CA ILE A 199 2.74 34.59 -16.65
C ILE A 199 2.11 35.86 -17.24
N LYS A 200 0.79 36.05 -17.09
CA LYS A 200 0.12 37.31 -17.48
C LYS A 200 0.69 38.52 -16.73
N LYS A 201 0.86 38.40 -15.42
CA LYS A 201 1.43 39.47 -14.59
C LYS A 201 2.87 39.79 -14.98
N LEU A 202 3.67 38.77 -15.25
CA LEU A 202 5.04 38.92 -15.75
C LEU A 202 5.05 39.70 -17.07
N ASN A 203 4.20 39.33 -18.02
CA ASN A 203 4.08 40.04 -19.29
C ASN A 203 3.58 41.48 -19.14
N GLU A 204 2.59 41.73 -18.27
CA GLU A 204 2.14 43.09 -17.93
C GLU A 204 3.30 43.96 -17.43
N ASN A 205 4.15 43.40 -16.55
CA ASN A 205 5.32 44.11 -16.03
C ASN A 205 6.34 44.42 -17.14
N PHE A 206 6.68 43.45 -17.99
CA PHE A 206 7.56 43.67 -19.14
C PHE A 206 7.00 44.70 -20.12
N LYS A 207 5.70 44.63 -20.46
CA LYS A 207 5.03 45.58 -21.34
C LYS A 207 5.07 47.00 -20.78
N ASN A 208 4.69 47.17 -19.51
CA ASN A 208 4.66 48.47 -18.85
C ASN A 208 6.07 49.08 -18.74
N ASN A 209 7.10 48.26 -18.56
CA ASN A 209 8.48 48.71 -18.48
C ASN A 209 9.04 49.03 -19.88
N TYR A 210 8.75 48.20 -20.89
CA TYR A 210 9.11 48.45 -22.29
C TYR A 210 8.56 49.78 -22.82
N GLN A 211 7.32 50.14 -22.47
CA GLN A 211 6.72 51.41 -22.90
C GLN A 211 7.50 52.64 -22.40
N LYS A 212 8.13 52.54 -21.22
CA LYS A 212 8.90 53.62 -20.58
C LYS A 212 10.32 53.78 -21.13
N LEU A 213 10.81 52.80 -21.89
CA LEU A 213 12.15 52.84 -22.49
C LEU A 213 12.26 53.91 -23.58
N ASN A 214 13.44 54.52 -23.69
CA ASN A 214 13.80 55.42 -24.77
C ASN A 214 14.08 54.64 -26.08
N GLN A 215 14.29 55.34 -27.20
CA GLN A 215 14.42 54.68 -28.51
C GLN A 215 15.68 53.80 -28.65
N LEU A 216 16.78 54.17 -27.98
CA LEU A 216 18.02 53.37 -27.96
C LEU A 216 17.83 52.10 -27.12
N GLU A 217 17.23 52.22 -25.93
CA GLU A 217 16.90 51.11 -25.04
C GLU A 217 15.87 50.15 -25.67
N LYS A 218 14.91 50.68 -26.44
CA LYS A 218 13.94 49.85 -27.19
C LYS A 218 14.62 49.05 -28.31
N ASN A 219 15.65 49.61 -28.94
CA ASN A 219 16.44 48.88 -29.92
C ASN A 219 17.28 47.79 -29.25
N ASP A 220 17.91 48.10 -28.12
CA ASP A 220 18.67 47.12 -27.34
C ASP A 220 17.77 45.97 -26.84
N PHE A 221 16.60 46.29 -26.28
CA PHE A 221 15.57 45.30 -25.91
C PHE A 221 15.19 44.42 -27.12
N LYS A 222 15.05 45.00 -28.31
CA LYS A 222 14.70 44.27 -29.53
C LYS A 222 15.83 43.33 -29.96
N GLU A 223 17.08 43.78 -29.95
CA GLU A 223 18.24 42.94 -30.26
C GLU A 223 18.43 41.82 -29.22
N LYS A 224 18.30 42.12 -27.93
CA LYS A 224 18.35 41.10 -26.88
C LYS A 224 17.20 40.11 -26.95
N THR A 225 16.03 40.53 -27.46
CA THR A 225 14.92 39.62 -27.74
C THR A 225 15.23 38.69 -28.93
N LYS A 226 16.00 39.16 -29.93
CA LYS A 226 16.51 38.29 -31.03
C LYS A 226 17.37 37.18 -30.47
N GLU A 227 18.32 37.56 -29.62
CA GLU A 227 19.27 36.64 -29.00
C GLU A 227 18.53 35.65 -28.09
N LEU A 228 17.62 36.14 -27.23
CA LEU A 228 16.91 35.31 -26.23
C LEU A 228 16.14 34.15 -26.87
N LEU A 229 15.48 34.42 -27.99
CA LEU A 229 14.65 33.45 -28.70
C LEU A 229 15.41 32.79 -29.87
N ASN A 230 16.71 33.07 -30.00
CA ASN A 230 17.53 32.68 -31.14
C ASN A 230 16.78 32.78 -32.48
N LEU A 231 16.22 33.97 -32.77
CA LEU A 231 15.28 34.13 -33.89
C LEU A 231 15.92 33.86 -35.25
N GLU A 232 17.25 34.01 -35.37
CA GLU A 232 17.97 33.65 -36.60
C GLU A 232 17.90 32.15 -36.86
N ASP A 233 18.31 31.31 -35.91
CA ASP A 233 18.28 29.86 -36.10
C ASP A 233 16.84 29.33 -36.11
N PHE A 234 15.97 29.90 -35.28
CA PHE A 234 14.54 29.57 -35.31
C PHE A 234 13.92 29.88 -36.67
N SER A 235 14.27 31.01 -37.30
CA SER A 235 13.81 31.33 -38.66
C SER A 235 14.37 30.36 -39.71
N LYS A 236 15.63 29.94 -39.59
CA LYS A 236 16.23 28.93 -40.49
C LYS A 236 15.53 27.58 -40.33
N ASP A 237 15.21 27.18 -39.10
CA ASP A 237 14.48 25.96 -38.80
C ASP A 237 13.07 25.98 -39.39
N ILE A 238 12.34 27.10 -39.24
CA ILE A 238 11.05 27.31 -39.91
C ILE A 238 11.17 27.11 -41.42
N ILE A 239 12.18 27.71 -42.06
CA ILE A 239 12.41 27.57 -43.50
C ILE A 239 12.67 26.12 -43.87
N ASN A 240 13.53 25.43 -43.12
CA ASN A 240 13.91 24.05 -43.39
C ASN A 240 12.73 23.08 -43.25
N GLU A 241 11.86 23.30 -42.27
CA GLU A 241 10.67 22.48 -42.06
C GLU A 241 9.58 22.78 -43.11
N ILE A 242 9.30 24.05 -43.42
CA ILE A 242 8.33 24.44 -44.47
C ILE A 242 8.71 23.83 -45.83
N LYS A 243 10.00 23.78 -46.17
CA LYS A 243 10.50 23.15 -47.41
C LYS A 243 10.14 21.67 -47.55
N LYS A 244 9.93 20.95 -46.43
CA LYS A 244 9.66 19.51 -46.42
C LYS A 244 8.17 19.17 -46.57
N ILE A 245 7.26 20.12 -46.30
CA ILE A 245 5.81 19.92 -46.30
C ILE A 245 5.29 19.69 -47.73
N ARG A 246 4.42 18.68 -47.92
CA ARG A 246 3.70 18.46 -49.19
C ARG A 246 2.32 19.11 -49.16
N ILE A 247 1.80 19.50 -50.33
CA ILE A 247 0.44 20.08 -50.44
C ILE A 247 -0.62 19.13 -49.87
N ASN A 248 -0.52 17.83 -50.15
CA ASN A 248 -1.42 16.81 -49.63
C ASN A 248 -1.34 16.59 -48.11
N ASP A 249 -0.28 17.03 -47.44
CA ASP A 249 -0.19 16.97 -45.98
C ASP A 249 -0.98 18.12 -45.31
N LEU A 250 -1.23 19.21 -46.06
CA LEU A 250 -1.96 20.39 -45.61
C LEU A 250 -3.45 20.38 -45.98
N LEU A 251 -3.75 20.01 -47.23
CA LEU A 251 -5.10 20.08 -47.80
C LEU A 251 -5.85 18.75 -47.67
N LYS A 252 -7.17 18.82 -47.53
CA LYS A 252 -8.08 17.66 -47.48
C LYS A 252 -7.97 16.82 -48.75
N SER A 253 -8.50 15.60 -48.68
CA SER A 253 -8.44 14.67 -49.80
C SER A 253 -9.20 15.21 -51.02
N LYS A 254 -8.78 14.77 -52.21
CA LYS A 254 -9.45 15.06 -53.49
C LYS A 254 -10.97 14.91 -53.40
N THR A 255 -11.44 13.81 -52.79
CA THR A 255 -12.86 13.51 -52.63
C THR A 255 -13.63 14.49 -51.73
N GLU A 256 -12.95 15.08 -50.74
CA GLU A 256 -13.58 16.06 -49.84
C GLU A 256 -13.67 17.45 -50.49
N ILE A 257 -12.63 17.83 -51.23
CA ILE A 257 -12.61 19.10 -51.98
C ILE A 257 -13.59 19.03 -53.16
N GLU A 258 -13.71 17.90 -53.86
CA GLU A 258 -14.74 17.68 -54.90
C GLU A 258 -16.16 17.84 -54.34
N LYS A 259 -16.45 17.26 -53.18
CA LYS A 259 -17.75 17.45 -52.52
C LYS A 259 -18.05 18.92 -52.16
N ALA A 260 -17.02 19.71 -51.82
CA ALA A 260 -17.18 21.14 -51.54
C ALA A 260 -17.39 21.96 -52.83
N LYS A 261 -16.72 21.57 -53.93
CA LYS A 261 -16.87 22.12 -55.28
C LYS A 261 -18.26 21.83 -55.86
N ASP A 262 -18.72 20.58 -55.79
CA ASP A 262 -20.02 20.14 -56.32
C ASP A 262 -21.21 20.82 -55.63
N LYS A 263 -21.04 21.19 -54.35
CA LYS A 263 -22.04 21.97 -53.59
C LYS A 263 -21.98 23.47 -53.87
N ALA A 264 -21.16 23.91 -54.83
CA ALA A 264 -20.91 25.31 -55.17
C ALA A 264 -20.46 26.18 -53.98
N LYS A 265 -19.93 25.58 -52.89
CA LYS A 265 -19.51 26.34 -51.69
C LYS A 265 -18.26 27.17 -51.98
N ILE A 266 -17.27 26.56 -52.63
CA ILE A 266 -16.03 27.24 -53.05
C ILE A 266 -16.37 28.36 -54.05
N ARG A 267 -17.19 28.07 -55.07
CA ARG A 267 -17.69 29.08 -56.02
C ARG A 267 -18.36 30.27 -55.33
N LYS A 268 -19.20 30.05 -54.31
CA LYS A 268 -19.88 31.12 -53.58
C LYS A 268 -18.87 32.02 -52.85
N ILE A 269 -17.93 31.41 -52.13
CA ILE A 269 -16.87 32.13 -51.41
C ILE A 269 -16.02 32.95 -52.39
N LEU A 270 -15.55 32.33 -53.48
CA LEU A 270 -14.76 33.02 -54.51
C LEU A 270 -15.53 34.20 -55.13
N LYS A 271 -16.83 34.04 -55.39
CA LYS A 271 -17.67 35.11 -55.92
C LYS A 271 -17.73 36.29 -54.95
N GLU A 272 -17.97 36.02 -53.66
CA GLU A 272 -18.05 37.07 -52.63
C GLU A 272 -16.70 37.78 -52.44
N MET A 273 -15.59 37.04 -52.45
CA MET A 273 -14.25 37.63 -52.40
C MET A 273 -13.96 38.55 -53.59
N LEU A 274 -14.35 38.14 -54.81
CA LEU A 274 -14.18 38.95 -56.02
C LEU A 274 -15.07 40.19 -56.02
N VAL A 275 -16.26 40.12 -55.41
CA VAL A 275 -17.11 41.30 -55.21
C VAL A 275 -16.42 42.29 -54.28
N ASN A 276 -15.85 41.84 -53.16
CA ASN A 276 -15.13 42.69 -52.23
C ASN A 276 -13.92 43.37 -52.89
N ILE A 277 -13.13 42.61 -53.66
CA ILE A 277 -12.00 43.17 -54.43
C ILE A 277 -12.47 44.18 -55.50
N LYS A 278 -13.59 43.89 -56.19
CA LYS A 278 -14.17 44.80 -57.19
C LYS A 278 -14.64 46.11 -56.56
N ILE A 279 -15.21 46.06 -55.34
CA ILE A 279 -15.63 47.25 -54.60
C ILE A 279 -14.41 48.12 -54.26
N GLU A 280 -13.36 47.51 -53.73
CA GLU A 280 -12.15 48.24 -53.34
C GLU A 280 -11.46 48.89 -54.55
N LEU A 281 -11.32 48.14 -55.65
CA LEU A 281 -10.80 48.69 -56.91
C LEU A 281 -11.66 49.81 -57.50
N ASN A 282 -12.99 49.74 -57.37
CA ASN A 282 -13.88 50.80 -57.86
C ASN A 282 -13.78 52.09 -57.04
N ASN A 283 -13.50 51.97 -55.74
CA ASN A 283 -13.33 53.10 -54.83
C ASN A 283 -11.92 53.69 -54.88
N SER A 284 -10.97 53.01 -55.53
CA SER A 284 -9.61 53.50 -55.72
C SER A 284 -9.52 54.64 -56.73
N ASP A 285 -8.50 55.49 -56.57
CA ASP A 285 -8.15 56.54 -57.53
C ASP A 285 -7.10 56.09 -58.57
N PHE A 286 -6.85 54.77 -58.68
CA PHE A 286 -5.83 54.25 -59.57
C PHE A 286 -6.10 54.58 -61.04
N ILE A 287 -5.04 54.86 -61.77
CA ILE A 287 -5.01 55.07 -63.21
C ILE A 287 -4.26 53.94 -63.90
N LEU A 288 -4.46 53.80 -65.21
CA LEU A 288 -3.81 52.75 -66.00
C LEU A 288 -2.28 52.80 -65.86
N ALA A 289 -1.70 54.00 -65.77
CA ALA A 289 -0.27 54.18 -65.56
C ALA A 289 0.28 53.48 -64.30
N ASP A 290 -0.52 53.34 -63.23
CA ASP A 290 -0.09 52.68 -61.99
C ASP A 290 0.17 51.18 -62.20
N PHE A 291 -0.37 50.61 -63.28
CA PHE A 291 -0.23 49.21 -63.68
C PHE A 291 0.74 49.03 -64.87
N LEU A 292 1.30 50.11 -65.46
CA LEU A 292 2.21 49.99 -66.60
C LEU A 292 3.67 49.91 -66.13
N THR A 293 4.43 49.01 -66.74
CA THR A 293 5.89 48.93 -66.57
C THR A 293 6.60 49.72 -67.68
N GLU A 294 7.86 50.15 -67.49
CA GLU A 294 8.62 50.86 -68.54
C GLU A 294 8.67 50.09 -69.88
N ASP A 295 8.89 48.77 -69.83
CA ASP A 295 8.91 47.91 -71.03
C ASP A 295 7.56 47.89 -71.75
N LEU A 296 6.49 47.59 -71.01
CA LEU A 296 5.11 47.59 -71.50
C LEU A 296 4.66 48.98 -71.99
N GLU A 297 5.12 50.04 -71.33
CA GLU A 297 4.84 51.41 -71.73
C GLU A 297 5.44 51.70 -73.10
N ALA A 298 6.68 51.26 -73.34
CA ALA A 298 7.34 51.36 -74.64
C ALA A 298 6.64 50.51 -75.71
N GLU A 299 6.24 49.29 -75.38
CA GLU A 299 5.49 48.40 -76.30
C GLU A 299 4.12 48.98 -76.67
N LEU A 300 3.31 49.39 -75.69
CA LEU A 300 2.00 49.99 -75.93
C LEU A 300 2.11 51.28 -76.74
N LYS A 301 3.15 52.08 -76.49
CA LYS A 301 3.40 53.30 -77.26
C LYS A 301 3.75 52.99 -78.73
N ALA A 302 4.59 51.99 -78.97
CA ALA A 302 4.93 51.53 -80.32
C ALA A 302 3.70 50.95 -81.06
N GLU A 303 2.79 50.30 -80.34
CA GLU A 303 1.53 49.80 -80.91
C GLU A 303 0.54 50.93 -81.22
N VAL A 304 0.44 51.96 -80.36
CA VAL A 304 -0.32 53.18 -80.64
C VAL A 304 0.23 53.88 -81.88
N GLU A 305 1.56 53.91 -82.06
CA GLU A 305 2.22 54.44 -83.27
C GLU A 305 1.80 53.66 -84.53
N LYS A 306 1.82 52.32 -84.47
CA LYS A 306 1.35 51.47 -85.58
C LYS A 306 -0.13 51.69 -85.91
N ILE A 307 -0.98 51.89 -84.91
CA ILE A 307 -2.41 52.16 -85.09
C ILE A 307 -2.62 53.51 -85.77
N ILE A 308 -1.91 54.55 -85.33
CA ILE A 308 -1.97 55.89 -85.94
C ILE A 308 -1.50 55.84 -87.39
N SER A 309 -0.36 55.19 -87.67
CA SER A 309 0.15 55.03 -89.05
C SER A 309 -0.75 54.16 -89.93
N ALA A 310 -1.54 53.24 -89.36
CA ALA A 310 -2.56 52.51 -90.12
C ALA A 310 -3.70 53.44 -90.57
N GLY A 311 -4.03 54.44 -89.75
CA GLY A 311 -5.06 55.45 -90.02
C GLY A 311 -4.70 56.38 -91.17
N ASP A 312 -3.41 56.61 -91.44
CA ASP A 312 -2.94 57.48 -92.54
C ASP A 312 -3.52 57.09 -93.89
N SER A 313 -3.50 55.79 -94.21
CA SER A 313 -4.01 55.29 -95.48
C SER A 313 -5.52 55.48 -95.61
N GLU A 314 -6.26 55.35 -94.52
CA GLU A 314 -7.72 55.59 -94.50
C GLU A 314 -8.04 57.07 -94.57
N LEU A 315 -7.28 57.91 -93.87
CA LEU A 315 -7.43 59.36 -93.92
C LEU A 315 -7.17 59.89 -95.33
N LEU A 316 -6.09 59.43 -95.98
CA LEU A 316 -5.77 59.83 -97.35
C LEU A 316 -6.82 59.33 -98.35
N ASN A 317 -7.30 58.09 -98.20
CA ASN A 317 -8.37 57.56 -99.06
C ASN A 317 -9.67 58.35 -98.86
N PHE A 318 -10.06 58.61 -97.62
CA PHE A 318 -11.24 59.42 -97.28
C PHE A 318 -11.14 60.81 -97.90
N LEU A 319 -10.04 61.54 -97.69
CA LEU A 319 -9.85 62.87 -98.25
C LEU A 319 -9.85 62.87 -99.79
N THR A 320 -9.40 61.79 -100.42
CA THR A 320 -9.43 61.63 -101.87
C THR A 320 -10.85 61.34 -102.39
N GLU A 321 -11.62 60.51 -101.68
CA GLU A 321 -13.02 60.23 -102.02
C GLU A 321 -13.92 61.46 -101.86
N GLU A 322 -13.64 62.28 -100.85
CA GLU A 322 -14.38 63.51 -100.51
C GLU A 322 -13.85 64.75 -101.24
N GLU A 323 -12.84 64.60 -102.10
CA GLU A 323 -12.10 65.72 -102.70
C GLU A 323 -13.03 66.72 -103.42
N ASN A 324 -14.01 66.21 -104.15
CA ASN A 324 -14.96 67.04 -104.90
C ASN A 324 -15.87 67.86 -103.97
N GLU A 325 -16.37 67.23 -102.90
CA GLU A 325 -17.31 67.84 -101.96
C GLU A 325 -16.60 68.89 -101.09
N LEU A 326 -15.41 68.56 -100.59
CA LEU A 326 -14.56 69.47 -99.82
C LEU A 326 -14.13 70.69 -100.65
N ASN A 327 -13.79 70.52 -101.93
CA ASN A 327 -13.51 71.67 -102.80
C ASN A 327 -14.73 72.53 -103.05
N SER A 328 -15.93 71.94 -103.20
CA SER A 328 -17.16 72.71 -103.35
C SER A 328 -17.36 73.60 -102.13
N LEU A 329 -17.25 73.04 -100.93
CA LEU A 329 -17.36 73.79 -99.67
C LEU A 329 -16.34 74.93 -99.57
N ILE A 330 -15.08 74.68 -99.94
CA ILE A 330 -14.03 75.72 -99.93
C ILE A 330 -14.37 76.84 -100.92
N PHE A 331 -14.78 76.51 -102.15
CA PHE A 331 -15.11 77.51 -103.16
C PHE A 331 -16.37 78.30 -102.83
N GLU A 332 -17.41 77.65 -102.30
CA GLU A 332 -18.63 78.30 -101.82
C GLU A 332 -18.31 79.26 -100.68
N ALA A 333 -17.47 78.86 -99.72
CA ALA A 333 -17.04 79.73 -98.63
C ALA A 333 -16.23 80.95 -99.12
N VAL A 334 -15.36 80.75 -100.11
CA VAL A 334 -14.59 81.83 -100.76
C VAL A 334 -15.53 82.80 -101.49
N GLU A 335 -16.48 82.29 -102.28
CA GLU A 335 -17.48 83.09 -103.01
C GLU A 335 -18.37 83.88 -102.04
N ALA A 336 -18.91 83.23 -101.01
CA ALA A 336 -19.75 83.86 -100.00
C ALA A 336 -19.00 84.98 -99.23
N GLU A 337 -17.71 84.80 -98.94
CA GLU A 337 -16.91 85.83 -98.30
C GLU A 337 -16.58 87.00 -99.24
N ILE A 338 -16.42 86.74 -100.54
CA ILE A 338 -16.25 87.80 -101.55
C ILE A 338 -17.54 88.62 -101.71
N GLU A 339 -18.70 87.96 -101.77
CA GLU A 339 -20.01 88.64 -101.83
C GLU A 339 -20.30 89.46 -100.56
N ALA A 340 -19.88 88.97 -99.39
CA ALA A 340 -19.98 89.70 -98.13
C ALA A 340 -19.02 90.92 -98.05
N SER A 341 -18.01 90.98 -98.92
CA SER A 341 -17.05 92.09 -98.97
C SER A 341 -17.63 93.30 -99.74
N ALA A 342 -17.28 94.53 -99.35
CA ALA A 342 -17.77 95.75 -100.02
C ALA A 342 -16.67 96.56 -100.71
N GLY A 343 -17.01 97.22 -101.84
CA GLY A 343 -16.14 98.17 -102.53
C GLY A 343 -14.90 97.56 -103.20
N PHE A 344 -13.77 98.27 -103.16
CA PHE A 344 -12.52 97.85 -103.82
C PHE A 344 -11.93 96.55 -103.23
N LYS A 345 -12.20 96.21 -101.96
CA LYS A 345 -11.79 94.92 -101.33
C LYS A 345 -12.44 93.74 -102.06
N ALA A 346 -13.76 93.80 -102.28
CA ALA A 346 -14.53 92.76 -102.98
C ALA A 346 -14.07 92.57 -104.42
N MET A 347 -13.89 93.68 -105.16
CA MET A 347 -13.38 93.64 -106.54
C MET A 347 -11.98 93.02 -106.62
N SER A 348 -11.10 93.32 -105.64
CA SER A 348 -9.74 92.78 -105.59
C SER A 348 -9.73 91.29 -105.25
N ARG A 349 -10.51 90.85 -104.24
CA ARG A 349 -10.67 89.43 -103.88
C ARG A 349 -11.29 88.63 -105.03
N GLN A 350 -12.33 89.15 -105.69
CA GLN A 350 -12.95 88.55 -106.88
C GLN A 350 -11.96 88.44 -108.05
N GLY A 351 -11.13 89.46 -108.26
CA GLY A 351 -10.10 89.45 -109.30
C GLY A 351 -9.03 88.38 -109.07
N ILE A 352 -8.62 88.17 -107.82
CA ILE A 352 -7.66 87.11 -107.44
C ILE A 352 -8.32 85.73 -107.60
N TYR A 353 -9.55 85.57 -107.08
CA TYR A 353 -10.29 84.31 -107.14
C TYR A 353 -10.63 83.86 -108.56
N SER A 354 -11.11 84.78 -109.41
CA SER A 354 -11.38 84.48 -110.83
C SER A 354 -10.12 84.09 -111.58
N LYS A 355 -8.97 84.72 -111.31
CA LYS A 355 -7.69 84.33 -111.90
C LYS A 355 -7.19 82.97 -111.42
N TYR A 356 -7.43 82.64 -110.16
CA TYR A 356 -7.14 81.30 -109.62
C TYR A 356 -8.01 80.23 -110.30
N ARG A 357 -9.32 80.48 -110.43
CA ARG A 357 -10.27 79.59 -111.12
C ARG A 357 -9.97 79.43 -112.62
N GLU A 358 -9.58 80.50 -113.32
CA GLU A 358 -9.21 80.45 -114.75
C GLU A 358 -7.97 79.59 -115.04
N ASN A 359 -7.05 79.48 -114.08
CA ASN A 359 -5.79 78.74 -114.22
C ASN A 359 -5.74 77.52 -113.30
N ILE A 360 -6.90 76.96 -112.93
CA ILE A 360 -6.99 75.90 -111.93
C ILE A 360 -6.30 74.60 -112.36
N ASP A 361 -6.20 74.35 -113.67
CA ASP A 361 -5.45 73.21 -114.22
C ASP A 361 -3.93 73.35 -114.00
N GLU A 362 -3.40 74.57 -113.87
CA GLU A 362 -1.99 74.83 -113.54
C GLU A 362 -1.77 74.92 -112.01
N TYR A 363 -2.76 75.44 -111.27
CA TYR A 363 -2.66 75.67 -109.83
C TYR A 363 -3.25 74.56 -108.96
N ALA A 364 -3.82 73.51 -109.54
CA ALA A 364 -4.51 72.41 -108.83
C ALA A 364 -5.67 72.86 -107.92
N LEU A 365 -6.47 71.89 -107.46
CA LEU A 365 -7.53 72.13 -106.49
C LEU A 365 -6.95 72.30 -105.07
N PRO A 366 -7.56 73.13 -104.20
CA PRO A 366 -7.11 73.33 -102.82
C PRO A 366 -6.92 72.04 -102.03
N THR A 367 -7.85 71.08 -102.16
CA THR A 367 -7.75 69.78 -101.49
C THR A 367 -6.62 68.91 -102.04
N THR A 368 -6.25 69.04 -103.32
CA THR A 368 -5.14 68.27 -103.90
C THR A 368 -3.83 68.66 -103.21
N TYR A 369 -3.61 69.95 -102.95
CA TYR A 369 -2.46 70.41 -102.15
C TYR A 369 -2.52 69.93 -100.70
N LEU A 370 -3.72 69.85 -100.11
CA LEU A 370 -3.88 69.31 -98.76
C LEU A 370 -3.52 67.82 -98.73
N ILE A 371 -4.00 67.03 -99.69
CA ILE A 371 -3.72 65.59 -99.80
C ILE A 371 -2.21 65.35 -100.02
N ASP A 372 -1.57 66.10 -100.92
CA ASP A 372 -0.13 65.99 -101.17
C ASP A 372 0.71 66.44 -99.96
N TYR A 373 0.31 67.54 -99.31
CA TYR A 373 0.96 68.00 -98.08
C TYR A 373 0.87 66.96 -96.96
N LEU A 374 -0.30 66.35 -96.76
CA LEU A 374 -0.48 65.29 -95.79
C LEU A 374 0.37 64.08 -96.17
N ARG A 375 0.34 63.64 -97.43
CA ARG A 375 1.15 62.51 -97.92
C ARG A 375 2.65 62.66 -97.60
N ASP A 376 3.18 63.88 -97.69
CA ASP A 376 4.60 64.16 -97.44
C ASP A 376 4.95 64.37 -95.94
N ASN A 377 3.98 64.76 -95.09
CA ASN A 377 4.24 65.16 -93.69
C ASN A 377 3.68 64.21 -92.61
N LEU A 378 2.82 63.25 -92.95
CA LEU A 378 2.15 62.36 -91.99
C LEU A 378 3.13 61.65 -91.02
N ASN A 379 4.29 61.17 -91.50
CA ASN A 379 5.25 60.45 -90.65
C ASN A 379 5.80 61.27 -89.47
N ALA A 380 6.06 62.57 -89.64
CA ALA A 380 6.64 63.41 -88.58
C ALA A 380 5.59 63.87 -87.56
N ASP A 381 4.33 64.00 -87.97
CA ASP A 381 3.23 64.38 -87.09
C ASP A 381 2.66 63.17 -86.32
N ASN A 382 2.75 61.97 -86.88
CA ASN A 382 2.33 60.72 -86.24
C ASN A 382 3.02 60.46 -84.90
N GLN A 383 4.30 60.82 -84.74
CA GLN A 383 4.99 60.68 -83.45
C GLN A 383 4.34 61.57 -82.39
N LYS A 384 4.12 62.86 -82.68
CA LYS A 384 3.46 63.79 -81.73
C LYS A 384 2.04 63.36 -81.39
N ILE A 385 1.31 62.82 -82.37
CA ILE A 385 -0.04 62.28 -82.19
C ILE A 385 0.02 61.04 -81.29
N THR A 386 1.02 60.17 -81.49
CA THR A 386 1.29 59.00 -80.65
C THR A 386 1.54 59.41 -79.20
N GLU A 387 2.44 60.37 -78.96
CA GLU A 387 2.67 60.90 -77.61
C GLU A 387 1.39 61.46 -76.97
N PHE A 388 0.60 62.23 -77.72
CA PHE A 388 -0.63 62.83 -77.22
C PHE A 388 -1.65 61.77 -76.81
N PHE A 389 -2.00 60.84 -77.70
CA PHE A 389 -2.96 59.77 -77.41
C PHE A 389 -2.47 58.87 -76.29
N PHE A 390 -1.19 58.50 -76.31
CA PHE A 390 -0.62 57.66 -75.27
C PHE A 390 -0.68 58.33 -73.88
N SER A 391 -0.43 59.65 -73.80
CA SER A 391 -0.58 60.39 -72.54
C SER A 391 -2.01 60.40 -71.99
N LYS A 392 -3.03 60.29 -72.85
CA LYS A 392 -4.44 60.17 -72.47
C LYS A 392 -4.77 58.75 -71.99
N ILE A 393 -4.27 57.74 -72.70
CA ILE A 393 -4.42 56.32 -72.33
C ILE A 393 -3.86 56.07 -70.92
N LYS A 394 -2.67 56.61 -70.60
CA LYS A 394 -2.07 56.51 -69.26
C LYS A 394 -2.95 57.05 -68.13
N LYS A 395 -3.83 58.02 -68.40
CA LYS A 395 -4.69 58.69 -67.41
C LYS A 395 -6.08 58.07 -67.26
N ILE A 396 -6.35 56.95 -67.92
CA ILE A 396 -7.63 56.24 -67.78
C ILE A 396 -7.76 55.72 -66.35
N LYS A 397 -8.83 56.10 -65.63
CA LYS A 397 -9.11 55.57 -64.29
C LYS A 397 -9.48 54.08 -64.37
N ILE A 398 -8.90 53.28 -63.48
CA ILE A 398 -9.10 51.82 -63.42
C ILE A 398 -10.55 51.45 -63.10
N ASN A 399 -11.26 52.24 -62.29
CA ASN A 399 -12.67 51.99 -61.98
C ASN A 399 -13.59 51.92 -63.22
N LYS A 400 -13.27 52.66 -64.29
CA LYS A 400 -13.98 52.58 -65.57
C LYS A 400 -13.82 51.20 -66.21
N LEU A 401 -12.61 50.64 -66.15
CA LEU A 401 -12.30 49.31 -66.69
C LEU A 401 -12.88 48.19 -65.81
N VAL A 402 -12.76 48.31 -64.49
CA VAL A 402 -13.21 47.30 -63.52
C VAL A 402 -14.74 47.17 -63.50
N SER A 403 -15.47 48.27 -63.70
CA SER A 403 -16.94 48.26 -63.74
C SER A 403 -17.50 47.28 -64.78
N LYS A 404 -16.80 47.11 -65.90
CA LYS A 404 -17.16 46.29 -67.06
C LYS A 404 -16.74 44.81 -66.93
N ILE A 405 -16.00 44.42 -65.88
CA ILE A 405 -15.62 43.02 -65.63
C ILE A 405 -16.83 42.21 -65.13
N GLU A 406 -17.12 41.11 -65.82
CA GLU A 406 -18.15 40.13 -65.42
C GLU A 406 -17.66 39.19 -64.31
N ILE A 407 -18.08 39.47 -63.07
CA ILE A 407 -17.70 38.66 -61.88
C ILE A 407 -18.05 37.18 -62.03
N LYS A 408 -19.17 36.87 -62.71
CA LYS A 408 -19.63 35.48 -62.87
C LYS A 408 -18.65 34.65 -63.70
N GLU A 409 -18.18 35.19 -64.82
CA GLU A 409 -17.23 34.52 -65.70
C GLU A 409 -15.87 34.37 -65.00
N LEU A 410 -15.40 35.45 -64.36
CA LEU A 410 -14.15 35.45 -63.59
C LEU A 410 -14.16 34.42 -62.46
N THR A 411 -15.29 34.28 -61.74
CA THR A 411 -15.45 33.28 -60.66
C THR A 411 -15.30 31.85 -61.21
N ASN A 412 -15.91 31.54 -62.36
CA ASN A 412 -15.83 30.21 -62.96
C ASN A 412 -14.41 29.87 -63.41
N ASN A 413 -13.72 30.85 -64.03
CA ASN A 413 -12.34 30.68 -64.48
C ASN A 413 -11.40 30.47 -63.28
N LEU A 414 -11.58 31.24 -62.20
CA LEU A 414 -10.79 31.08 -60.97
C LEU A 414 -11.05 29.76 -60.24
N GLU A 415 -12.30 29.32 -60.13
CA GLU A 415 -12.62 28.00 -59.53
C GLU A 415 -11.96 26.86 -60.32
N THR A 416 -11.92 26.97 -61.66
CA THR A 416 -11.25 26.00 -62.54
C THR A 416 -9.74 26.03 -62.35
N LEU A 417 -9.14 27.23 -62.34
CA LEU A 417 -7.70 27.41 -62.17
C LEU A 417 -7.20 26.91 -60.81
N ILE A 418 -7.92 27.20 -59.72
CA ILE A 418 -7.59 26.68 -58.37
C ILE A 418 -7.66 25.15 -58.36
N TRP A 419 -8.65 24.57 -59.02
CA TRP A 419 -8.81 23.13 -59.11
C TRP A 419 -7.67 22.47 -59.89
N ASP A 420 -7.31 23.02 -61.04
CA ASP A 420 -6.22 22.53 -61.88
C ASP A 420 -4.88 22.68 -61.16
N PHE A 421 -4.67 23.79 -60.47
CA PHE A 421 -3.50 24.00 -59.62
C PHE A 421 -3.38 22.92 -58.54
N TYR A 422 -4.46 22.62 -57.80
CA TYR A 422 -4.46 21.56 -56.81
C TYR A 422 -4.13 20.20 -57.43
N GLN A 423 -4.78 19.83 -58.54
CA GLN A 423 -4.55 18.54 -59.19
C GLN A 423 -3.12 18.36 -59.68
N GLN A 424 -2.52 19.41 -60.26
CA GLN A 424 -1.17 19.37 -60.82
C GLN A 424 -0.06 19.35 -59.75
N ASN A 425 -0.34 19.86 -58.53
CA ASN A 425 0.70 20.10 -57.53
C ASN A 425 0.51 19.35 -56.21
N LYS A 426 -0.61 18.62 -56.00
CA LYS A 426 -0.96 17.95 -54.73
C LYS A 426 0.16 17.10 -54.09
N ASP A 427 1.01 16.45 -54.89
CA ASP A 427 2.07 15.55 -54.40
C ASP A 427 3.44 16.23 -54.31
N LYS A 428 3.53 17.48 -54.77
CA LYS A 428 4.75 18.28 -54.68
C LYS A 428 4.94 18.85 -53.27
N ARG A 429 6.19 19.03 -52.89
CA ARG A 429 6.60 19.83 -51.73
C ARG A 429 6.36 21.30 -52.00
N LEU A 430 6.13 22.08 -50.94
CA LEU A 430 5.93 23.53 -51.06
C LEU A 430 7.11 24.21 -51.76
N ILE A 431 8.35 23.75 -51.51
CA ILE A 431 9.54 24.32 -52.16
C ILE A 431 9.51 24.20 -53.69
N GLU A 432 8.86 23.16 -54.22
CA GLU A 432 8.78 22.89 -55.67
C GLU A 432 7.72 23.78 -56.37
N LEU A 433 7.04 24.67 -55.62
CA LEU A 433 6.01 25.57 -56.14
C LEU A 433 6.50 26.99 -56.39
N PHE A 434 7.64 27.37 -55.81
CA PHE A 434 8.22 28.71 -55.92
C PHE A 434 9.55 28.65 -56.69
N SER A 435 9.99 29.78 -57.24
CA SER A 435 11.30 29.91 -57.89
C SER A 435 12.47 29.69 -56.91
N GLU A 436 13.64 29.30 -57.42
CA GLU A 436 14.85 29.11 -56.57
C GLU A 436 15.23 30.41 -55.82
N ASP A 437 15.02 31.56 -56.44
CA ASP A 437 15.28 32.89 -55.86
C ASP A 437 14.41 33.21 -54.64
N PHE A 438 13.20 32.65 -54.56
CA PHE A 438 12.27 32.90 -53.45
C PHE A 438 12.81 32.38 -52.11
N PHE A 439 13.54 31.26 -52.13
CA PHE A 439 14.12 30.65 -50.92
C PHE A 439 15.59 31.03 -50.69
N ALA A 440 16.09 32.08 -51.35
CA ALA A 440 17.41 32.64 -51.05
C ALA A 440 17.50 32.96 -49.55
N GLN A 441 18.47 32.33 -48.87
CA GLN A 441 18.51 32.21 -47.40
C GLN A 441 18.37 33.55 -46.70
N ASP A 442 19.01 34.62 -47.19
CA ASP A 442 19.03 35.92 -46.50
C ASP A 442 17.72 36.70 -46.65
N TYR A 443 17.09 36.68 -47.83
CA TYR A 443 15.90 37.50 -48.07
C TYR A 443 14.66 36.95 -47.36
N PHE A 444 14.42 35.64 -47.48
CA PHE A 444 13.26 34.99 -46.87
C PHE A 444 13.40 34.87 -45.34
N SER A 445 14.61 34.61 -44.84
CA SER A 445 14.89 34.60 -43.39
C SER A 445 14.64 35.96 -42.76
N ASN A 446 15.10 37.05 -43.38
CA ASN A 446 14.84 38.41 -42.86
C ASN A 446 13.34 38.72 -42.78
N LYS A 447 12.54 38.28 -43.76
CA LYS A 447 11.08 38.46 -43.74
C LYS A 447 10.39 37.63 -42.66
N ILE A 448 10.85 36.40 -42.43
CA ILE A 448 10.37 35.58 -41.31
C ILE A 448 10.77 36.21 -39.97
N MET A 449 11.97 36.77 -39.86
CA MET A 449 12.39 37.48 -38.65
C MET A 449 11.53 38.73 -38.39
N ASP A 450 11.27 39.57 -39.40
CA ASP A 450 10.40 40.74 -39.26
C ASP A 450 8.99 40.34 -38.79
N LEU A 451 8.46 39.24 -39.34
CA LEU A 451 7.20 38.66 -38.91
C LEU A 451 7.26 38.21 -37.46
N LEU A 452 8.24 37.39 -37.09
CA LEU A 452 8.40 36.89 -35.72
C LEU A 452 8.46 38.05 -34.73
N PHE A 453 9.15 39.14 -35.08
CA PHE A 453 9.12 40.38 -34.30
C PHE A 453 7.74 41.01 -34.18
N SER A 454 7.02 41.12 -35.30
CA SER A 454 5.66 41.67 -35.29
C SER A 454 4.72 40.84 -34.43
N LEU A 455 4.85 39.51 -34.48
CA LEU A 455 4.09 38.57 -33.68
C LEU A 455 4.46 38.69 -32.20
N ILE A 456 5.75 38.64 -31.84
CA ILE A 456 6.22 38.80 -30.46
C ILE A 456 5.71 40.12 -29.87
N LYS A 457 5.82 41.21 -30.62
CA LYS A 457 5.32 42.52 -30.20
C LYS A 457 3.81 42.49 -29.94
N LYS A 458 3.02 41.95 -30.85
CA LYS A 458 1.56 41.93 -30.70
C LYS A 458 1.06 40.94 -29.65
N LEU A 459 1.71 39.79 -29.54
CA LEU A 459 1.47 38.78 -28.49
C LEU A 459 1.76 39.36 -27.09
N SER A 460 2.73 40.28 -26.98
CA SER A 460 2.98 41.02 -25.75
C SER A 460 1.94 42.11 -25.45
N GLU A 461 1.18 42.55 -26.46
CA GLU A 461 0.20 43.64 -26.36
C GLU A 461 -1.21 43.16 -25.98
N GLU A 462 -1.63 41.94 -26.37
CA GLU A 462 -2.97 41.39 -26.17
C GLU A 462 -3.03 40.28 -25.09
N SER A 463 -3.91 40.43 -24.08
CA SER A 463 -3.96 39.50 -22.94
C SER A 463 -4.51 38.11 -23.26
N GLU A 464 -5.38 37.98 -24.28
CA GLU A 464 -5.94 36.69 -24.71
C GLU A 464 -4.88 35.82 -25.41
N SER A 465 -3.94 36.46 -26.11
CA SER A 465 -2.83 35.79 -26.79
C SER A 465 -1.89 35.05 -25.82
N ILE A 466 -1.76 35.54 -24.59
CA ILE A 466 -0.98 34.89 -23.52
C ILE A 466 -1.68 33.61 -23.03
N ASP A 467 -3.01 33.58 -22.96
CA ASP A 467 -3.73 32.38 -22.53
C ASP A 467 -3.49 31.21 -23.49
N ILE A 468 -3.48 31.50 -24.79
CA ILE A 468 -3.23 30.50 -25.85
C ILE A 468 -1.81 29.93 -25.71
N MET A 469 -0.81 30.79 -25.48
CA MET A 469 0.57 30.31 -25.27
C MET A 469 0.70 29.44 -24.03
N VAL A 470 0.13 29.88 -22.91
CA VAL A 470 0.24 29.12 -21.65
C VAL A 470 -0.53 27.80 -21.75
N ASP A 471 -1.66 27.78 -22.46
CA ASP A 471 -2.37 26.53 -22.76
C ASP A 471 -1.56 25.57 -23.63
N TYR A 472 -0.75 26.10 -24.54
CA TYR A 472 0.16 25.28 -25.34
C TYR A 472 1.28 24.67 -24.47
N VAL A 473 1.88 25.45 -23.57
CA VAL A 473 2.89 24.95 -22.60
C VAL A 473 2.32 23.83 -21.75
N PHE A 474 1.04 23.87 -21.38
CA PHE A 474 0.40 22.79 -20.62
C PHE A 474 0.26 21.46 -21.39
N ASN A 475 0.42 21.47 -22.71
CA ASN A 475 0.45 20.25 -23.53
C ASN A 475 1.86 19.65 -23.66
N PHE A 476 2.90 20.30 -23.14
CA PHE A 476 4.25 19.73 -23.12
C PHE A 476 4.28 18.49 -22.23
N ARG A 477 5.02 17.48 -22.69
CA ARG A 477 5.28 16.28 -21.90
C ARG A 477 6.43 16.54 -20.94
N VAL A 478 6.49 15.78 -19.86
CA VAL A 478 7.58 15.91 -18.88
C VAL A 478 8.96 15.79 -19.52
N LYS A 479 9.14 14.89 -20.50
CA LYS A 479 10.41 14.73 -21.23
C LYS A 479 10.82 15.95 -22.06
N ASP A 480 9.85 16.77 -22.46
CA ASP A 480 10.09 17.99 -23.25
C ASP A 480 10.61 19.12 -22.35
N LEU A 481 10.44 18.99 -21.02
CA LEU A 481 10.91 19.96 -20.02
C LEU A 481 12.11 19.47 -19.21
N ILE A 482 12.13 18.18 -18.88
CA ILE A 482 13.17 17.55 -18.08
C ILE A 482 13.66 16.35 -18.87
N THR A 483 14.88 16.43 -19.39
CA THR A 483 15.49 15.35 -20.15
C THR A 483 15.92 14.20 -19.24
N GLU A 484 15.96 12.98 -19.78
CA GLU A 484 16.45 11.81 -19.04
C GLU A 484 17.90 11.98 -18.58
N THR A 485 18.72 12.68 -19.37
CA THR A 485 20.09 13.04 -19.01
C THR A 485 20.13 14.00 -17.82
N ALA A 486 19.24 14.99 -17.75
CA ALA A 486 19.15 15.90 -16.60
C ALA A 486 18.77 15.16 -15.31
N VAL A 487 17.82 14.22 -15.38
CA VAL A 487 17.44 13.37 -14.23
C VAL A 487 18.61 12.49 -13.81
N ASN A 488 19.28 11.83 -14.75
CA ASN A 488 20.44 10.99 -14.46
C ASN A 488 21.58 11.75 -13.77
N ASN A 489 21.84 13.00 -14.18
CA ASN A 489 22.87 13.85 -13.57
C ASN A 489 22.50 14.35 -12.17
N LYS A 490 21.22 14.31 -11.78
CA LYS A 490 20.72 14.83 -10.49
C LYS A 490 20.21 13.74 -9.53
N LYS A 491 20.10 12.48 -9.95
CA LYS A 491 19.55 11.39 -9.13
C LYS A 491 20.29 11.18 -7.81
N GLU A 492 21.63 11.29 -7.82
CA GLU A 492 22.47 11.13 -6.62
C GLU A 492 22.22 12.26 -5.62
N ILE A 493 22.08 13.49 -6.11
CA ILE A 493 21.75 14.66 -5.29
C ILE A 493 20.33 14.51 -4.70
N ALA A 494 19.37 14.05 -5.50
CA ALA A 494 18.00 13.79 -5.05
C ALA A 494 17.97 12.70 -3.97
N ALA A 495 18.70 11.60 -4.17
CA ALA A 495 18.82 10.52 -3.20
C ALA A 495 19.50 11.00 -1.89
N ALA A 496 20.61 11.74 -1.99
CA ALA A 496 21.29 12.30 -0.82
C ALA A 496 20.38 13.23 0.00
N ASN A 497 19.59 14.08 -0.68
CA ASN A 497 18.62 14.95 -0.02
C ASN A 497 17.49 14.15 0.65
N PHE A 498 17.02 13.07 0.02
CA PHE A 498 16.03 12.17 0.63
C PHE A 498 16.59 11.50 1.88
N TYR A 499 17.78 10.92 1.83
CA TYR A 499 18.39 10.27 3.01
C TYR A 499 18.63 11.28 4.14
N LYS A 500 19.12 12.48 3.81
CA LYS A 500 19.29 13.57 4.78
C LYS A 500 17.95 13.98 5.41
N PHE A 501 16.89 14.13 4.61
CA PHE A 501 15.54 14.43 5.12
C PHE A 501 15.06 13.34 6.09
N MET A 502 15.22 12.07 5.70
CA MET A 502 14.83 10.94 6.53
C MET A 502 15.65 10.87 7.84
N GLN A 503 16.91 11.29 7.84
CA GLN A 503 17.75 11.35 9.05
C GLN A 503 17.42 12.54 9.97
N GLU A 504 17.13 13.72 9.40
CA GLU A 504 16.93 14.95 10.17
C GLU A 504 15.59 14.99 10.89
N GLU A 505 14.53 14.41 10.32
CA GLU A 505 13.19 14.69 10.82
C GLU A 505 12.88 14.00 12.15
N ASN A 506 13.45 12.85 12.54
CA ASN A 506 13.22 12.12 13.83
C ASN A 506 11.72 11.87 14.23
N VAL A 507 10.75 12.46 13.52
CA VAL A 507 9.32 12.40 13.76
C VAL A 507 8.83 10.98 13.50
N ILE A 508 9.32 10.33 12.44
CA ILE A 508 8.99 8.93 12.13
C ILE A 508 9.41 8.02 13.29
N GLN A 509 10.61 8.21 13.84
CA GLN A 509 11.11 7.41 14.95
C GLN A 509 10.25 7.63 16.22
N ALA A 510 9.93 8.89 16.53
CA ALA A 510 9.10 9.24 17.69
C ALA A 510 7.66 8.73 17.55
N GLN A 511 7.04 8.87 16.38
CA GLN A 511 5.71 8.35 16.06
C GLN A 511 5.68 6.82 16.08
N THR A 512 6.70 6.16 15.52
CA THR A 512 6.81 4.70 15.55
C THR A 512 6.97 4.19 16.98
N ALA A 513 7.79 4.84 17.79
CA ALA A 513 7.93 4.49 19.21
C ALA A 513 6.60 4.68 19.96
N ALA A 514 5.89 5.79 19.75
CA ALA A 514 4.59 6.03 20.36
C ALA A 514 3.51 5.02 19.90
N TYR A 515 3.51 4.69 18.62
CA TYR A 515 2.60 3.70 18.04
C TYR A 515 2.86 2.31 18.61
N LEU A 516 4.12 1.87 18.67
CA LEU A 516 4.51 0.62 19.30
C LEU A 516 4.14 0.63 20.78
N ASN A 517 4.36 1.75 21.48
CA ASN A 517 3.97 1.86 22.89
C ASN A 517 2.49 1.55 23.10
N GLN A 518 1.62 2.07 22.24
CA GLN A 518 0.17 1.90 22.37
C GLN A 518 -0.36 0.57 21.82
N ASN A 519 0.31 -0.01 20.82
CA ASN A 519 -0.27 -1.11 20.04
C ASN A 519 0.51 -2.42 20.15
N PHE A 520 1.65 -2.48 20.85
CA PHE A 520 2.51 -3.66 20.89
C PHE A 520 1.77 -4.94 21.28
N PHE A 521 1.04 -4.94 22.39
CA PHE A 521 0.37 -6.15 22.87
C PHE A 521 -0.83 -6.55 21.99
N ALA A 522 -1.52 -5.58 21.39
CA ALA A 522 -2.57 -5.85 20.40
C ALA A 522 -1.98 -6.49 19.11
N ILE A 523 -0.84 -5.98 18.64
CA ILE A 523 -0.10 -6.55 17.50
C ILE A 523 0.41 -7.95 17.85
N LEU A 524 1.01 -8.12 19.03
CA LEU A 524 1.49 -9.41 19.52
C LEU A 524 0.35 -10.43 19.58
N ASN A 525 -0.82 -10.04 20.10
CA ASN A 525 -1.99 -10.91 20.17
C ASN A 525 -2.47 -11.35 18.78
N SER A 526 -2.56 -10.40 17.84
CA SER A 526 -2.91 -10.71 16.46
C SER A 526 -1.90 -11.68 15.83
N GLU A 527 -0.61 -11.46 16.03
CA GLU A 527 0.44 -12.28 15.42
C GLU A 527 0.50 -13.68 16.04
N VAL A 528 0.41 -13.80 17.38
CA VAL A 528 0.36 -15.09 18.08
C VAL A 528 -0.83 -15.92 17.59
N ASN A 529 -2.02 -15.31 17.46
CA ASN A 529 -3.21 -16.01 16.98
C ASN A 529 -3.12 -16.39 15.50
N ASN A 530 -2.59 -15.53 14.64
CA ASN A 530 -2.45 -15.80 13.20
C ASN A 530 -1.34 -16.81 12.88
N SER A 531 -0.35 -16.93 13.76
CA SER A 531 0.86 -17.74 13.55
C SER A 531 1.04 -18.83 14.61
N LYS A 532 -0.03 -19.30 15.28
CA LYS A 532 0.01 -20.31 16.37
C LYS A 532 0.91 -21.52 16.05
N ALA A 533 0.72 -22.14 14.88
CA ALA A 533 1.51 -23.31 14.48
C ALA A 533 3.01 -23.00 14.34
N LYS A 534 3.36 -21.79 13.91
CA LYS A 534 4.77 -21.37 13.79
C LYS A 534 5.38 -21.12 15.16
N PHE A 535 4.64 -20.47 16.07
CA PHE A 535 5.09 -20.32 17.46
C PHE A 535 5.24 -21.69 18.14
N LYS A 536 4.32 -22.65 17.92
CA LYS A 536 4.46 -24.04 18.40
C LYS A 536 5.77 -24.66 17.90
N ASN A 537 6.01 -24.64 16.59
CA ASN A 537 7.24 -25.17 15.99
C ASN A 537 8.51 -24.47 16.52
N LEU A 538 8.47 -23.16 16.72
CA LEU A 538 9.57 -22.36 17.26
C LEU A 538 9.92 -22.81 18.68
N ILE A 539 8.89 -22.95 19.52
CA ILE A 539 9.05 -23.38 20.91
C ILE A 539 9.58 -24.82 20.92
N GLN A 540 9.01 -25.73 20.13
CA GLN A 540 9.49 -27.12 20.01
C GLN A 540 10.98 -27.20 19.62
N ARG A 541 11.44 -26.40 18.65
CA ARG A 541 12.87 -26.35 18.28
C ARG A 541 13.74 -25.83 19.42
N SER A 542 13.29 -24.80 20.13
CA SER A 542 14.00 -24.25 21.29
C SER A 542 14.15 -25.31 22.40
N PHE A 543 13.09 -26.06 22.69
CA PHE A 543 13.12 -27.19 23.64
C PHE A 543 14.01 -28.34 23.14
N SER A 544 13.98 -28.64 21.83
CA SER A 544 14.84 -29.67 21.23
C SER A 544 16.33 -29.32 21.37
N ASN A 545 16.69 -28.04 21.31
CA ASN A 545 18.07 -27.58 21.56
C ASN A 545 18.49 -27.74 23.03
N LEU A 546 17.53 -27.85 23.96
CA LEU A 546 17.81 -28.16 25.37
C LEU A 546 17.99 -29.66 25.61
N LYS A 547 17.69 -30.55 24.64
CA LYS A 547 17.81 -32.01 24.78
C LYS A 547 19.17 -32.44 25.34
N THR A 548 20.26 -31.86 24.84
CA THR A 548 21.63 -32.19 25.32
C THR A 548 21.87 -31.72 26.75
N THR A 549 21.34 -30.56 27.13
CA THR A 549 21.47 -30.02 28.49
C THR A 549 20.63 -30.86 29.45
N LEU A 550 19.36 -31.11 29.10
CA LEU A 550 18.41 -31.91 29.87
C LEU A 550 18.90 -33.35 30.05
N SER A 551 19.53 -33.94 29.05
CA SER A 551 20.07 -35.31 29.16
C SER A 551 21.08 -35.49 30.30
N ALA A 552 21.79 -34.41 30.67
CA ALA A 552 22.82 -34.39 31.69
C ALA A 552 22.33 -33.85 33.04
N GLU A 553 21.07 -33.42 33.12
CA GLU A 553 20.44 -33.00 34.37
C GLU A 553 20.01 -34.22 35.20
N GLU A 554 20.10 -34.08 36.51
CA GLU A 554 19.59 -35.09 37.45
C GLU A 554 18.07 -34.99 37.57
N ILE A 555 17.37 -36.10 37.79
CA ILE A 555 15.92 -36.11 38.05
C ILE A 555 15.56 -35.22 39.24
N SER A 556 16.50 -35.06 40.19
CA SER A 556 16.39 -34.19 41.37
C SER A 556 16.08 -32.72 41.05
N SER A 557 16.50 -32.22 39.89
CA SER A 557 16.32 -30.81 39.52
C SER A 557 14.85 -30.44 39.24
N PHE A 558 14.00 -31.41 38.89
CA PHE A 558 12.61 -31.17 38.46
C PHE A 558 11.61 -31.01 39.60
N TYR A 559 11.83 -31.68 40.72
CA TYR A 559 10.95 -31.56 41.90
C TYR A 559 11.56 -30.66 42.99
N ARG A 560 12.75 -30.06 42.77
CA ARG A 560 13.39 -29.12 43.71
C ARG A 560 12.46 -27.96 44.12
N VAL A 561 11.53 -27.57 43.26
CA VAL A 561 10.53 -26.53 43.54
C VAL A 561 9.56 -26.93 44.66
N PHE A 562 9.34 -28.23 44.88
CA PHE A 562 8.49 -28.75 45.96
C PHE A 562 9.25 -28.95 47.28
N ARG A 563 10.58 -28.76 47.29
CA ARG A 563 11.43 -28.87 48.48
C ARG A 563 11.13 -27.73 49.46
N ASP A 564 11.15 -28.04 50.75
CA ASP A 564 10.96 -27.09 51.84
C ASP A 564 9.64 -26.27 51.70
N ASN A 565 8.64 -26.82 51.00
CA ASN A 565 7.34 -26.19 50.79
C ASN A 565 6.29 -26.83 51.70
N PRO A 566 5.90 -26.18 52.81
CA PRO A 566 4.96 -26.75 53.77
C PRO A 566 3.55 -26.99 53.21
N GLU A 567 3.13 -26.20 52.21
CA GLU A 567 1.83 -26.37 51.54
C GLU A 567 1.85 -27.64 50.67
N ALA A 568 2.91 -27.83 49.88
CA ALA A 568 3.09 -29.05 49.09
C ALA A 568 3.14 -30.31 49.97
N VAL A 569 3.83 -30.23 51.12
CA VAL A 569 3.86 -31.31 52.12
C VAL A 569 2.46 -31.60 52.66
N ALA A 570 1.68 -30.57 52.99
CA ALA A 570 0.32 -30.72 53.53
C ALA A 570 -0.65 -31.34 52.51
N ASP A 571 -0.62 -30.88 51.26
CA ASP A 571 -1.51 -31.35 50.20
C ASP A 571 -1.16 -32.80 49.78
N LEU A 572 0.14 -33.11 49.69
CA LEU A 572 0.60 -34.47 49.44
C LEU A 572 0.26 -35.39 50.62
N THR A 573 0.37 -34.90 51.86
CA THR A 573 -0.07 -35.64 53.06
C THR A 573 -1.54 -36.02 52.97
N GLU A 574 -2.42 -35.10 52.57
CA GLU A 574 -3.85 -35.38 52.45
C GLU A 574 -4.16 -36.33 51.28
N SER A 575 -3.47 -36.17 50.13
CA SER A 575 -3.62 -37.03 48.96
C SER A 575 -3.19 -38.47 49.26
N ILE A 576 -2.00 -38.65 49.83
CA ILE A 576 -1.47 -39.97 50.21
C ILE A 576 -2.33 -40.57 51.34
N SER A 577 -2.77 -39.75 52.32
CA SER A 577 -3.69 -40.22 53.37
C SER A 577 -4.98 -40.78 52.76
N THR A 578 -5.59 -40.04 51.82
CA THR A 578 -6.81 -40.45 51.12
C THR A 578 -6.61 -41.75 50.36
N PHE A 579 -5.48 -41.90 49.67
CA PHE A 579 -5.09 -43.15 49.04
C PHE A 579 -5.00 -44.31 50.05
N PHE A 580 -4.29 -44.14 51.17
CA PHE A 580 -4.23 -45.17 52.20
C PHE A 580 -5.61 -45.51 52.75
N TYR A 581 -6.45 -44.51 53.07
CA TYR A 581 -7.82 -44.70 53.59
C TYR A 581 -8.70 -45.53 52.67
N ASN A 582 -8.65 -45.26 51.38
CA ASN A 582 -9.50 -45.91 50.39
C ASN A 582 -9.05 -47.35 50.11
N ASN A 583 -7.77 -47.67 50.36
CA ASN A 583 -7.18 -48.98 50.08
C ASN A 583 -6.79 -49.78 51.34
N LEU A 584 -7.19 -49.35 52.55
CA LEU A 584 -6.87 -50.05 53.82
C LEU A 584 -7.21 -51.54 53.87
N PRO A 585 -8.36 -52.02 53.32
CA PRO A 585 -8.66 -53.45 53.35
C PRO A 585 -7.60 -54.26 52.59
N GLU A 586 -7.28 -53.85 51.36
CA GLU A 586 -6.32 -54.53 50.48
C GLU A 586 -4.88 -54.48 51.02
N LEU A 587 -4.53 -53.41 51.74
CA LEU A 587 -3.19 -53.22 52.30
C LEU A 587 -2.95 -53.97 53.62
N LEU A 588 -4.00 -54.24 54.42
CA LEU A 588 -3.84 -54.73 55.79
C LEU A 588 -4.36 -56.16 56.02
N GLU A 589 -5.24 -56.69 55.17
CA GLU A 589 -5.82 -58.02 55.33
C GLU A 589 -4.75 -59.13 55.25
N GLY A 590 -4.72 -60.00 56.25
CA GLY A 590 -3.74 -61.05 56.52
C GLY A 590 -2.41 -60.55 57.10
N LYS A 591 -2.12 -59.25 57.05
CA LYS A 591 -0.80 -58.67 57.38
C LYS A 591 -0.62 -58.36 58.85
N ILE A 592 -1.70 -58.07 59.56
CA ILE A 592 -1.64 -57.78 61.01
C ILE A 592 -1.37 -59.07 61.78
N ALA A 593 -2.02 -60.18 61.40
CA ALA A 593 -1.75 -61.51 61.94
C ALA A 593 -0.34 -61.98 61.58
N GLU A 594 0.14 -61.74 60.36
CA GLU A 594 1.51 -62.06 59.95
C GLU A 594 2.55 -61.29 60.78
N ALA A 595 2.34 -60.00 61.03
CA ALA A 595 3.22 -59.18 61.87
C ALA A 595 3.21 -59.63 63.33
N ALA A 596 2.03 -59.92 63.88
CA ALA A 596 1.87 -60.44 65.24
C ALA A 596 2.56 -61.81 65.41
N SER A 597 2.36 -62.71 64.44
CA SER A 597 2.97 -64.04 64.42
C SER A 597 4.50 -63.96 64.32
N THR A 598 5.01 -63.14 63.40
CA THR A 598 6.45 -62.92 63.21
C THR A 598 7.11 -62.41 64.51
N ASN A 599 6.50 -61.45 65.19
CA ASN A 599 7.02 -60.92 66.45
C ASN A 599 7.03 -61.95 67.59
N LEU A 600 6.03 -62.84 67.64
CA LEU A 600 6.01 -63.92 68.63
C LEU A 600 6.98 -65.05 68.30
N HIS A 601 7.18 -65.41 67.03
CA HIS A 601 8.17 -66.41 66.63
C HIS A 601 9.61 -65.95 66.86
N LYS A 602 9.86 -64.63 66.91
CA LYS A 602 11.15 -64.06 67.34
C LYS A 602 11.46 -64.34 68.83
N LEU A 603 10.47 -64.66 69.66
CA LEU A 603 10.66 -64.95 71.07
C LEU A 603 11.09 -66.42 71.29
N SER A 604 12.06 -66.61 72.19
CA SER A 604 12.44 -67.94 72.66
C SER A 604 11.29 -68.61 73.44
N ASP A 605 11.34 -69.93 73.59
CA ASP A 605 10.29 -70.70 74.30
C ASP A 605 10.08 -70.20 75.74
N GLN A 606 11.14 -69.72 76.40
CA GLN A 606 11.07 -69.15 77.74
C GLN A 606 10.41 -67.76 77.74
N GLU A 607 10.66 -66.95 76.71
CA GLU A 607 10.06 -65.63 76.55
C GLU A 607 8.57 -65.72 76.21
N VAL A 608 8.19 -66.65 75.33
CA VAL A 608 6.76 -66.93 75.04
C VAL A 608 6.05 -67.44 76.28
N GLN A 609 6.66 -68.39 77.01
CA GLN A 609 6.11 -68.86 78.29
C GLN A 609 5.92 -67.70 79.28
N ALA A 610 6.91 -66.80 79.41
CA ALA A 610 6.83 -65.65 80.31
C ALA A 610 5.75 -64.65 79.89
N ALA A 611 5.62 -64.38 78.59
CA ALA A 611 4.62 -63.47 78.04
C ALA A 611 3.19 -63.99 78.28
N ILE A 612 2.96 -65.29 78.06
CA ILE A 612 1.67 -65.95 78.29
C ILE A 612 1.39 -66.06 79.80
N GLU A 613 2.39 -66.35 80.64
CA GLU A 613 2.23 -66.37 82.11
C GLU A 613 1.92 -64.98 82.67
N ASP A 614 2.55 -63.91 82.17
CA ASP A 614 2.30 -62.53 82.62
C ASP A 614 0.87 -62.07 82.28
N PHE A 615 0.38 -62.46 81.10
CA PHE A 615 -0.97 -62.17 80.64
C PHE A 615 -2.02 -63.10 81.27
N MET A 616 -2.00 -64.41 80.95
CA MET A 616 -3.01 -65.37 81.39
C MET A 616 -2.88 -65.74 82.87
N GLY A 617 -1.67 -65.90 83.38
CA GLY A 617 -1.42 -66.36 84.75
C GLY A 617 -1.99 -65.42 85.82
N LYS A 618 -2.06 -64.11 85.55
CA LYS A 618 -2.70 -63.13 86.46
C LYS A 618 -4.22 -63.15 86.38
N GLU A 619 -4.79 -63.40 85.21
CA GLU A 619 -6.24 -63.38 84.98
C GLU A 619 -6.91 -64.72 85.37
N LEU A 620 -6.18 -65.83 85.38
CA LEU A 620 -6.68 -67.17 85.77
C LEU A 620 -6.46 -67.54 87.25
N LYS A 621 -5.64 -66.79 88.00
CA LYS A 621 -5.48 -66.94 89.47
C LYS A 621 -6.80 -67.04 90.26
N PRO A 622 -7.89 -66.35 89.89
CA PRO A 622 -9.15 -66.46 90.60
C PRO A 622 -9.77 -67.87 90.64
N ILE A 623 -9.42 -68.76 89.71
CA ILE A 623 -9.82 -70.17 89.72
C ILE A 623 -9.38 -70.84 91.02
N THR A 624 -8.18 -70.54 91.51
CA THR A 624 -7.63 -71.12 92.74
C THR A 624 -8.47 -70.77 93.97
N TYR A 625 -8.97 -69.53 94.06
CA TYR A 625 -9.83 -69.09 95.16
C TYR A 625 -11.24 -69.68 95.03
N LEU A 626 -11.78 -69.78 93.81
CA LEU A 626 -13.05 -70.45 93.55
C LEU A 626 -12.98 -71.95 93.87
N GLY A 627 -11.88 -72.60 93.51
CA GLY A 627 -11.60 -73.99 93.85
C GLY A 627 -11.58 -74.24 95.36
N ALA A 628 -11.01 -73.32 96.14
CA ALA A 628 -11.06 -73.38 97.60
C ALA A 628 -12.50 -73.26 98.14
N LEU A 629 -13.27 -72.30 97.60
CA LEU A 629 -14.67 -72.11 98.01
C LEU A 629 -15.54 -73.34 97.69
N LEU A 630 -15.41 -73.86 96.47
CA LEU A 630 -16.16 -75.03 96.01
C LEU A 630 -15.70 -76.30 96.70
N GLY A 631 -14.40 -76.45 96.98
CA GLY A 631 -13.85 -77.54 97.77
C GLY A 631 -14.38 -77.53 99.20
N ALA A 632 -14.51 -76.36 99.82
CA ALA A 632 -15.13 -76.23 101.14
C ALA A 632 -16.61 -76.65 101.13
N ALA A 633 -17.35 -76.21 100.11
CA ALA A 633 -18.76 -76.55 99.93
C ALA A 633 -18.94 -78.06 99.68
N ALA A 634 -18.09 -78.67 98.84
CA ALA A 634 -18.09 -80.12 98.64
C ALA A 634 -17.79 -80.86 99.94
N GLY A 635 -16.76 -80.46 100.69
CA GLY A 635 -16.44 -81.04 102.00
C GLY A 635 -17.61 -80.98 102.98
N LEU A 636 -18.33 -79.86 103.03
CA LEU A 636 -19.56 -79.71 103.82
C LEU A 636 -20.68 -80.67 103.36
N ILE A 637 -20.91 -80.79 102.05
CA ILE A 637 -21.93 -81.68 101.48
C ILE A 637 -21.59 -83.15 101.77
N PHE A 638 -20.32 -83.55 101.65
CA PHE A 638 -19.87 -84.91 101.96
C PHE A 638 -20.02 -85.24 103.45
N ALA A 639 -19.65 -84.32 104.33
CA ALA A 639 -19.84 -84.49 105.77
C ALA A 639 -21.33 -84.57 106.15
N ALA A 640 -22.19 -83.73 105.56
CA ALA A 640 -23.62 -83.68 105.88
C ALA A 640 -24.43 -84.85 105.28
N SER A 641 -24.03 -85.39 104.13
CA SER A 641 -24.73 -86.48 103.44
C SER A 641 -24.49 -87.86 104.05
N GLY A 642 -23.52 -88.00 104.97
CA GLY A 642 -23.12 -89.30 105.52
C GLY A 642 -22.48 -90.24 104.50
N ALA A 643 -22.11 -89.72 103.32
CA ALA A 643 -21.53 -90.50 102.24
C ALA A 643 -20.19 -91.17 102.63
N GLU A 644 -19.39 -90.55 103.51
CA GLU A 644 -18.20 -91.21 104.10
C GLU A 644 -18.61 -92.49 104.84
N THR A 645 -19.58 -92.42 105.75
CA THR A 645 -19.99 -93.57 106.58
C THR A 645 -20.66 -94.71 105.81
N ALA A 646 -21.25 -94.43 104.64
CA ALA A 646 -21.93 -95.43 103.81
C ALA A 646 -20.98 -96.25 102.93
N ILE A 647 -19.75 -95.77 102.71
CA ILE A 647 -18.75 -96.44 101.84
C ILE A 647 -17.74 -97.24 102.68
N PHE A 648 -17.45 -96.80 103.91
CA PHE A 648 -16.42 -97.41 104.78
C PHE A 648 -16.88 -98.57 105.68
N ASN A 649 -17.94 -99.30 105.32
CA ASN A 649 -18.38 -100.49 106.06
C ASN A 649 -18.80 -101.64 105.13
N ALA A 650 -17.84 -102.19 104.36
CA ALA A 650 -17.74 -103.59 103.93
C ALA A 650 -16.86 -103.77 102.65
N SER A 651 -15.52 -103.66 102.76
CA SER A 651 -14.56 -104.24 101.78
C SER A 651 -13.10 -104.12 102.26
N PRO A 652 -12.12 -104.77 101.57
CA PRO A 652 -10.71 -104.70 101.93
C PRO A 652 -10.15 -103.27 101.88
N VAL A 653 -9.23 -102.93 102.79
CA VAL A 653 -8.60 -101.61 102.97
C VAL A 653 -8.09 -100.96 101.67
N TRP A 654 -7.64 -101.72 100.66
CA TRP A 654 -7.20 -101.14 99.38
C TRP A 654 -8.35 -100.57 98.53
N VAL A 655 -9.57 -101.13 98.66
CA VAL A 655 -10.79 -100.65 97.99
C VAL A 655 -11.21 -99.30 98.56
N ASP A 656 -10.98 -99.08 99.85
CA ASP A 656 -11.23 -97.79 100.53
C ASP A 656 -10.30 -96.70 99.99
N TYR A 657 -9.02 -97.01 99.72
CA TYR A 657 -8.10 -96.07 99.09
C TYR A 657 -8.46 -95.75 97.63
N LEU A 658 -8.83 -96.75 96.83
CA LEU A 658 -9.19 -96.56 95.43
C LEU A 658 -10.52 -95.81 95.25
N SER A 659 -11.55 -96.18 96.02
CA SER A 659 -12.85 -95.48 96.03
C SER A 659 -12.68 -94.03 96.46
N SER A 660 -11.85 -93.76 97.46
CA SER A 660 -11.50 -92.38 97.86
C SER A 660 -10.77 -91.63 96.75
N ALA A 661 -9.79 -92.25 96.08
CA ALA A 661 -9.09 -91.59 94.97
C ALA A 661 -10.05 -91.22 93.83
N VAL A 662 -10.98 -92.11 93.47
CA VAL A 662 -11.98 -91.85 92.42
C VAL A 662 -12.99 -90.79 92.85
N LEU A 663 -13.47 -90.83 94.09
CA LEU A 663 -14.43 -89.86 94.60
C LEU A 663 -13.82 -88.46 94.73
N TYR A 664 -12.70 -88.32 95.44
CA TYR A 664 -12.03 -87.04 95.57
C TYR A 664 -11.45 -86.54 94.24
N GLY A 665 -11.07 -87.45 93.33
CA GLY A 665 -10.70 -87.11 91.95
C GLY A 665 -11.87 -86.60 91.12
N GLY A 666 -13.03 -87.27 91.19
CA GLY A 666 -14.24 -86.86 90.48
C GLY A 666 -14.82 -85.54 91.01
N VAL A 667 -14.76 -85.34 92.33
CA VAL A 667 -15.11 -84.07 92.97
C VAL A 667 -14.14 -82.97 92.57
N GLY A 668 -12.83 -83.26 92.58
CA GLY A 668 -11.80 -82.34 92.10
C GLY A 668 -12.05 -81.90 90.65
N TRP A 669 -12.31 -82.85 89.75
CA TRP A 669 -12.68 -82.59 88.36
C TRP A 669 -13.93 -81.70 88.26
N LEU A 670 -15.01 -82.03 88.97
CA LEU A 670 -16.26 -81.24 88.95
C LEU A 670 -16.04 -79.82 89.49
N THR A 671 -15.30 -79.67 90.58
CA THR A 671 -15.00 -78.34 91.17
C THR A 671 -14.12 -77.50 90.24
N ASN A 672 -13.20 -78.09 89.47
CA ASN A 672 -12.42 -77.39 88.44
C ASN A 672 -13.28 -76.95 87.25
N VAL A 673 -14.13 -77.85 86.73
CA VAL A 673 -15.06 -77.52 85.63
C VAL A 673 -15.96 -76.36 86.04
N LEU A 674 -16.50 -76.41 87.26
CA LEU A 674 -17.37 -75.35 87.78
C LEU A 674 -16.59 -74.06 88.07
N ALA A 675 -15.37 -74.14 88.61
CA ALA A 675 -14.54 -72.96 88.84
C ALA A 675 -14.19 -72.24 87.53
N ILE A 676 -13.87 -72.97 86.46
CA ILE A 676 -13.64 -72.41 85.13
C ILE A 676 -14.92 -71.80 84.56
N TRP A 677 -16.04 -72.52 84.67
CA TRP A 677 -17.33 -72.00 84.24
C TRP A 677 -17.70 -70.69 84.97
N MET A 678 -17.41 -70.59 86.28
CA MET A 678 -17.65 -69.39 87.09
C MET A 678 -16.71 -68.20 86.79
N ILE A 679 -15.66 -68.39 85.97
CA ILE A 679 -14.84 -67.27 85.47
C ILE A 679 -15.69 -66.38 84.56
N PHE A 680 -16.47 -66.99 83.68
CA PHE A 680 -17.25 -66.30 82.65
C PHE A 680 -18.72 -66.14 83.08
N HIS A 681 -19.29 -67.16 83.75
CA HIS A 681 -20.70 -67.20 84.12
C HIS A 681 -20.96 -66.92 85.60
N PRO A 682 -22.13 -66.36 85.96
CA PRO A 682 -23.13 -65.79 85.06
C PRO A 682 -22.67 -64.42 84.52
N TYR A 683 -22.98 -64.10 83.26
CA TYR A 683 -22.55 -62.83 82.62
C TYR A 683 -23.07 -61.56 83.30
N GLN A 684 -24.20 -61.65 84.00
CA GLN A 684 -24.84 -60.53 84.68
C GLN A 684 -24.94 -60.76 86.19
N GLN A 685 -24.99 -59.66 86.93
CA GLN A 685 -25.22 -59.68 88.36
C GLN A 685 -26.59 -60.28 88.69
N LYS A 686 -26.62 -61.37 89.45
CA LYS A 686 -27.86 -61.99 89.94
C LYS A 686 -28.17 -61.48 91.35
N LYS A 687 -29.45 -61.24 91.64
CA LYS A 687 -29.95 -60.85 92.97
C LYS A 687 -30.89 -61.92 93.51
N LEU A 688 -30.74 -62.28 94.77
CA LEU A 688 -31.62 -63.20 95.49
C LEU A 688 -32.16 -62.50 96.74
N ALA A 689 -33.48 -62.40 96.88
CA ALA A 689 -34.15 -61.70 97.99
C ALA A 689 -33.60 -60.28 98.28
N GLY A 690 -33.23 -59.54 97.22
CA GLY A 690 -32.68 -58.17 97.31
C GLY A 690 -31.16 -58.09 97.53
N PHE A 691 -30.51 -59.18 97.94
CA PHE A 691 -29.06 -59.24 98.13
C PHE A 691 -28.34 -59.65 96.85
N LYS A 692 -27.18 -59.03 96.59
CA LYS A 692 -26.30 -59.40 95.47
C LYS A 692 -25.74 -60.79 95.74
N LEU A 693 -25.94 -61.73 94.83
CA LEU A 693 -25.37 -63.06 94.97
C LEU A 693 -23.84 -62.93 94.81
N PRO A 694 -23.04 -63.36 95.80
CA PRO A 694 -21.58 -63.28 95.70
C PRO A 694 -21.12 -64.08 94.47
N PHE A 695 -20.06 -63.59 93.81
CA PHE A 695 -19.52 -64.18 92.58
C PHE A 695 -20.49 -64.12 91.37
N THR A 696 -21.41 -63.15 91.36
CA THR A 696 -22.19 -62.76 90.16
C THR A 696 -22.07 -61.24 89.89
N PRO A 697 -21.67 -60.81 88.68
CA PRO A 697 -21.35 -61.64 87.51
C PRO A 697 -20.03 -62.41 87.69
N GLY A 698 -19.72 -63.30 86.74
CA GLY A 698 -18.46 -64.00 86.62
C GLY A 698 -17.25 -63.04 86.68
N ILE A 699 -16.09 -63.58 87.01
CA ILE A 699 -14.90 -62.80 87.35
C ILE A 699 -14.38 -61.95 86.17
N VAL A 700 -14.39 -62.49 84.96
CA VAL A 700 -13.99 -61.75 83.74
C VAL A 700 -14.97 -60.64 83.41
N ALA A 701 -16.29 -60.92 83.50
CA ALA A 701 -17.34 -59.91 83.34
C ALA A 701 -17.23 -58.76 84.36
N LYS A 702 -16.85 -59.08 85.62
CA LYS A 702 -16.61 -58.08 86.68
C LYS A 702 -15.36 -57.25 86.44
N ASN A 703 -14.30 -57.84 85.89
CA ASN A 703 -12.98 -57.22 85.72
C ASN A 703 -12.65 -56.81 84.26
N ARG A 704 -13.66 -56.64 83.40
CA ARG A 704 -13.48 -56.34 81.95
C ARG A 704 -12.49 -55.22 81.65
N SER A 705 -12.50 -54.11 82.40
CA SER A 705 -11.57 -52.99 82.18
C SER A 705 -10.11 -53.38 82.45
N ARG A 706 -9.87 -54.18 83.49
CA ARG A 706 -8.54 -54.70 83.80
C ARG A 706 -8.08 -55.68 82.71
N PHE A 707 -8.96 -56.56 82.25
CA PHE A 707 -8.67 -57.47 81.15
C PHE A 707 -8.32 -56.71 79.87
N ALA A 708 -9.15 -55.74 79.47
CA ALA A 708 -8.91 -54.87 78.32
C ALA A 708 -7.53 -54.18 78.38
N ASN A 709 -7.12 -53.67 79.54
CA ASN A 709 -5.80 -53.05 79.72
C ASN A 709 -4.64 -54.06 79.70
N SER A 710 -4.86 -55.28 80.17
CA SER A 710 -3.84 -56.34 80.11
C SER A 710 -3.66 -56.86 78.68
N MET A 711 -4.76 -57.03 77.93
CA MET A 711 -4.71 -57.42 76.52
C MET A 711 -4.11 -56.32 75.65
N GLY A 712 -4.49 -55.05 75.85
CA GLY A 712 -3.86 -53.94 75.14
C GLY A 712 -2.35 -53.82 75.40
N ARG A 713 -1.90 -54.04 76.64
CA ARG A 713 -0.47 -54.11 76.96
C ARG A 713 0.23 -55.29 76.30
N PHE A 714 -0.43 -56.44 76.21
CA PHE A 714 0.13 -57.63 75.57
C PHE A 714 0.26 -57.42 74.06
N VAL A 715 -0.75 -56.85 73.42
CA VAL A 715 -0.73 -56.50 71.99
C VAL A 715 0.40 -55.52 71.68
N GLU A 716 0.51 -54.41 72.41
CA GLU A 716 1.54 -53.39 72.18
C GLU A 716 2.96 -53.91 72.47
N LYS A 717 3.15 -54.67 73.55
CA LYS A 717 4.50 -55.09 73.99
C LYS A 717 5.03 -56.34 73.32
N GLU A 718 4.15 -57.25 72.92
CA GLU A 718 4.55 -58.58 72.44
C GLU A 718 4.12 -58.87 71.00
N LEU A 719 2.98 -58.34 70.53
CA LEU A 719 2.44 -58.67 69.21
C LEU A 719 2.81 -57.63 68.14
N LEU A 720 2.54 -56.36 68.38
CA LEU A 720 2.75 -55.27 67.43
C LEU A 720 3.67 -54.21 68.04
N LYS A 721 4.96 -54.53 68.16
CA LYS A 721 5.95 -53.65 68.80
C LYS A 721 6.34 -52.51 67.87
N ALA A 722 6.20 -51.26 68.33
CA ALA A 722 6.58 -50.07 67.56
C ALA A 722 8.01 -50.12 67.00
N ASN A 723 8.97 -50.54 67.82
CA ASN A 723 10.39 -50.64 67.45
C ASN A 723 10.72 -51.79 66.48
N SER A 724 9.78 -52.70 66.20
CA SER A 724 9.94 -53.79 65.23
C SER A 724 9.42 -53.41 63.82
N ALA A 725 8.71 -52.28 63.70
CA ALA A 725 8.08 -51.87 62.45
C ALA A 725 9.09 -51.67 61.31
N ALA A 726 10.22 -51.02 61.60
CA ALA A 726 11.29 -50.80 60.63
C ALA A 726 11.88 -52.13 60.09
N GLU A 727 12.07 -53.12 60.96
CA GLU A 727 12.57 -54.45 60.55
C GLU A 727 11.56 -55.20 59.68
N ILE A 728 10.26 -55.08 59.99
CA ILE A 728 9.20 -55.73 59.20
C ILE A 728 9.11 -55.10 57.81
N ILE A 729 9.18 -53.77 57.71
CA ILE A 729 9.20 -53.06 56.43
C ILE A 729 10.45 -53.48 55.63
N GLU A 730 11.62 -53.57 56.28
CA GLU A 730 12.86 -54.00 55.63
C GLU A 730 12.79 -55.45 55.10
N GLN A 731 12.29 -56.38 55.92
CA GLN A 731 12.17 -57.79 55.55
C GLN A 731 11.19 -58.00 54.39
N ASN A 732 10.18 -57.13 54.28
CA ASN A 732 9.15 -57.17 53.24
C ASN A 732 9.38 -56.12 52.14
N HIS A 733 10.50 -55.40 52.15
CA HIS A 733 10.76 -54.25 51.29
C HIS A 733 10.50 -54.56 49.81
N SER A 734 11.10 -55.64 49.32
CA SER A 734 10.95 -56.09 47.92
C SER A 734 9.51 -56.49 47.56
N GLN A 735 8.76 -57.06 48.50
CA GLN A 735 7.35 -57.41 48.28
C GLN A 735 6.45 -56.17 48.28
N ILE A 736 6.72 -55.20 49.16
CA ILE A 736 5.99 -53.93 49.25
C ILE A 736 6.21 -53.13 47.97
N SER A 737 7.46 -52.99 47.53
CA SER A 737 7.82 -52.29 46.29
C SER A 737 7.17 -52.95 45.07
N ALA A 738 7.34 -54.27 44.89
CA ALA A 738 6.77 -55.00 43.76
C ALA A 738 5.24 -54.89 43.70
N ARG A 739 4.53 -55.12 44.81
CA ARG A 739 3.06 -55.02 44.85
C ARG A 739 2.56 -53.61 44.60
N THR A 740 3.26 -52.59 45.10
CA THR A 740 2.85 -51.21 44.87
C THR A 740 3.02 -50.86 43.39
N VAL A 741 4.11 -51.28 42.75
CA VAL A 741 4.28 -51.13 41.30
C VAL A 741 3.22 -51.90 40.52
N GLU A 742 2.96 -53.16 40.88
CA GLU A 742 1.92 -54.01 40.26
C GLU A 742 0.53 -53.36 40.36
N PHE A 743 0.18 -52.75 41.49
CA PHE A 743 -1.08 -52.03 41.65
C PHE A 743 -1.27 -50.92 40.61
N PHE A 744 -0.25 -50.10 40.36
CA PHE A 744 -0.34 -49.07 39.33
C PHE A 744 -0.30 -49.67 37.92
N GLU A 745 0.47 -50.74 37.68
CA GLU A 745 0.51 -51.44 36.39
C GLU A 745 -0.85 -52.07 36.02
N GLU A 746 -1.52 -52.76 36.95
CA GLU A 746 -2.83 -53.39 36.75
C GLU A 746 -3.94 -52.37 36.45
N ASN A 747 -3.76 -51.14 36.91
CA ASN A 747 -4.67 -50.01 36.69
C ASN A 747 -4.18 -49.05 35.58
N ASP A 748 -3.20 -49.45 34.76
CA ASP A 748 -2.61 -48.66 33.67
C ASP A 748 -2.21 -47.23 34.10
N TYR A 749 -1.68 -47.11 35.32
CA TYR A 749 -1.24 -45.87 35.96
C TYR A 749 -2.35 -44.80 36.06
N GLN A 750 -3.62 -45.17 35.93
CA GLN A 750 -4.72 -44.20 35.91
C GLN A 750 -4.73 -43.33 37.18
N GLN A 751 -4.55 -43.93 38.35
CA GLN A 751 -4.52 -43.21 39.62
C GLN A 751 -3.38 -42.18 39.70
N PHE A 752 -2.25 -42.41 39.00
CA PHE A 752 -1.14 -41.45 38.96
C PHE A 752 -1.53 -40.18 38.17
N PHE A 753 -2.18 -40.34 37.01
CA PHE A 753 -2.62 -39.19 36.19
C PHE A 753 -3.87 -38.49 36.75
N ASP A 754 -4.75 -39.24 37.43
CA ASP A 754 -5.88 -38.66 38.15
C ASP A 754 -5.37 -37.72 39.27
N LEU A 755 -4.32 -38.10 40.00
CA LEU A 755 -3.67 -37.23 41.00
C LEU A 755 -3.10 -35.93 40.39
N ILE A 756 -2.49 -35.99 39.19
CA ILE A 756 -1.99 -34.80 38.49
C ILE A 756 -3.16 -33.88 38.10
N THR A 757 -4.26 -34.47 37.62
CA THR A 757 -5.44 -33.74 37.15
C THR A 757 -6.21 -33.10 38.32
N GLU A 758 -6.40 -33.82 39.42
CA GLU A 758 -7.08 -33.34 40.64
C GLU A 758 -6.30 -32.21 41.33
N ASN A 759 -4.97 -32.16 41.17
CA ASN A 759 -4.09 -31.16 41.77
C ASN A 759 -3.57 -30.12 40.75
N ASN A 760 -4.21 -30.00 39.58
CA ASN A 760 -3.78 -29.10 38.50
C ASN A 760 -3.68 -27.62 38.93
N GLN A 761 -4.50 -27.16 39.89
CA GLN A 761 -4.46 -25.80 40.43
C GLN A 761 -3.14 -25.52 41.16
N ILE A 762 -2.71 -26.43 42.03
CA ILE A 762 -1.45 -26.31 42.77
C ILE A 762 -0.28 -26.34 41.78
N LEU A 763 -0.34 -27.22 40.77
CA LEU A 763 0.66 -27.29 39.72
C LEU A 763 0.72 -26.01 38.89
N ALA A 764 -0.44 -25.42 38.54
CA ALA A 764 -0.52 -24.14 37.83
C ALA A 764 0.07 -22.99 38.64
N GLU A 765 -0.26 -22.90 39.94
CA GLU A 765 0.31 -21.91 40.85
C GLU A 765 1.83 -22.08 40.99
N THR A 766 2.29 -23.32 41.11
CA THR A 766 3.71 -23.67 41.19
C THR A 766 4.44 -23.24 39.92
N ILE A 767 3.94 -23.61 38.73
CA ILE A 767 4.54 -23.23 37.44
C ILE A 767 4.61 -21.71 37.29
N LEU A 768 3.53 -21.00 37.64
CA LEU A 768 3.50 -19.54 37.52
C LEU A 768 4.48 -18.85 38.50
N ASN A 769 4.59 -19.35 39.73
CA ASN A 769 5.54 -18.85 40.71
C ASN A 769 7.00 -19.17 40.31
N SER A 770 7.26 -20.37 39.78
CA SER A 770 8.56 -20.75 39.21
C SER A 770 8.94 -19.87 38.03
N LEU A 771 7.99 -19.55 37.14
CA LEU A 771 8.21 -18.61 36.03
C LEU A 771 8.62 -17.24 36.57
N LYS A 772 7.94 -16.73 37.61
CA LYS A 772 8.26 -15.45 38.25
C LYS A 772 9.66 -15.44 38.89
N SER A 773 10.03 -16.50 39.61
CA SER A 773 11.37 -16.66 40.19
C SER A 773 12.44 -16.72 39.08
N THR A 774 12.20 -17.49 38.01
CA THR A 774 13.11 -17.60 36.87
C THR A 774 13.33 -16.24 36.19
N ILE A 775 12.27 -15.46 35.99
CA ILE A 775 12.37 -14.09 35.46
C ILE A 775 13.22 -13.21 36.39
N SER A 776 13.02 -13.31 37.70
CA SER A 776 13.76 -12.52 38.69
C SER A 776 15.26 -12.86 38.70
N GLU A 777 15.60 -14.14 38.55
CA GLU A 777 16.96 -14.67 38.59
C GLU A 777 17.71 -14.60 37.24
N LEU A 778 17.01 -14.36 36.13
CA LEU A 778 17.53 -14.40 34.76
C LEU A 778 18.84 -13.61 34.55
N ASP A 779 19.98 -14.26 34.39
CA ASP A 779 21.24 -13.54 34.18
C ASP A 779 21.36 -12.95 32.77
N GLN A 780 22.37 -12.08 32.58
CA GLN A 780 22.64 -11.38 31.32
C GLN A 780 22.93 -12.34 30.15
N GLN A 781 23.72 -13.39 30.39
CA GLN A 781 24.13 -14.33 29.35
C GLN A 781 22.94 -15.18 28.90
N SER A 782 22.12 -15.62 29.84
CA SER A 782 20.87 -16.36 29.60
C SER A 782 19.86 -15.49 28.84
N PHE A 783 19.70 -14.21 29.23
CA PHE A 783 18.85 -13.26 28.53
C PHE A 783 19.33 -13.01 27.09
N GLU A 784 20.63 -12.75 26.88
CA GLU A 784 21.20 -12.53 25.55
C GLU A 784 21.03 -13.75 24.64
N SER A 785 21.21 -14.96 25.19
CA SER A 785 21.02 -16.22 24.45
C SER A 785 19.57 -16.40 24.03
N ALA A 786 18.61 -16.16 24.94
CA ALA A 786 17.19 -16.20 24.65
C ALA A 786 16.77 -15.13 23.62
N ALA A 787 17.28 -13.90 23.79
CA ALA A 787 17.03 -12.80 22.87
C ALA A 787 17.62 -13.08 21.48
N ALA A 788 18.79 -13.71 21.38
CA ALA A 788 19.40 -14.09 20.12
C ALA A 788 18.58 -15.15 19.37
N ALA A 789 18.12 -16.20 20.07
CA ALA A 789 17.25 -17.22 19.51
C ALA A 789 15.91 -16.62 19.03
N PHE A 790 15.30 -15.78 19.86
CA PHE A 790 14.07 -15.06 19.51
C PHE A 790 14.28 -14.11 18.31
N ASN A 791 15.40 -13.39 18.25
CA ASN A 791 15.73 -12.50 17.14
C ASN A 791 15.89 -13.25 15.82
N GLN A 792 16.51 -14.43 15.82
CA GLN A 792 16.65 -15.25 14.61
C GLN A 792 15.28 -15.64 14.04
N GLU A 793 14.36 -16.05 14.91
CA GLU A 793 13.03 -16.48 14.51
C GLU A 793 12.10 -15.31 14.17
N LEU A 794 12.21 -14.19 14.89
CA LEU A 794 11.58 -12.93 14.50
C LEU A 794 12.00 -12.51 13.08
N ASN A 795 13.29 -12.57 12.75
CA ASN A 795 13.75 -12.23 11.40
C ASN A 795 13.12 -13.13 10.32
N LEU A 796 12.85 -14.42 10.62
CA LEU A 796 12.15 -15.33 9.71
C LEU A 796 10.69 -14.93 9.53
N LEU A 797 9.97 -14.62 10.62
CA LEU A 797 8.59 -14.14 10.57
C LEU A 797 8.47 -12.81 9.84
N PHE A 798 9.38 -11.86 10.12
CA PHE A 798 9.43 -10.57 9.44
C PHE A 798 9.72 -10.72 7.95
N LYS A 799 10.63 -11.62 7.56
CA LYS A 799 10.91 -11.90 6.15
C LYS A 799 9.66 -12.38 5.40
N GLU A 800 8.89 -13.26 6.02
CA GLU A 800 7.63 -13.76 5.45
C GLU A 800 6.57 -12.65 5.38
N LYS A 801 6.33 -11.96 6.50
CA LYS A 801 5.33 -10.86 6.57
C LYS A 801 5.68 -9.71 5.65
N ALA A 802 6.95 -9.34 5.53
CA ALA A 802 7.41 -8.36 4.55
C ALA A 802 7.16 -8.83 3.12
N GLY A 803 7.27 -10.15 2.86
CA GLY A 803 6.92 -10.76 1.58
C GLY A 803 5.44 -10.56 1.19
N ASP A 804 4.53 -10.59 2.17
CA ASP A 804 3.10 -10.37 1.96
C ASP A 804 2.69 -8.88 2.05
N PHE A 805 3.52 -8.04 2.66
CA PHE A 805 3.23 -6.62 2.84
C PHE A 805 3.34 -5.85 1.52
N ASP A 806 2.31 -5.06 1.25
CA ASP A 806 2.28 -4.13 0.12
C ASP A 806 2.72 -2.74 0.59
N PHE A 807 4.03 -2.52 0.65
CA PHE A 807 4.64 -1.24 1.01
C PHE A 807 4.18 -0.12 0.09
N ALA A 808 3.97 -0.40 -1.19
CA ALA A 808 3.41 0.56 -2.15
C ALA A 808 2.01 1.02 -1.73
N PHE A 809 1.13 0.09 -1.38
CA PHE A 809 -0.23 0.40 -0.94
C PHE A 809 -0.22 1.22 0.36
N GLU A 810 0.54 0.80 1.37
CA GLU A 810 0.58 1.49 2.67
C GLU A 810 1.29 2.85 2.57
N PHE A 811 2.35 2.97 1.76
CA PHE A 811 2.98 4.26 1.48
C PHE A 811 2.00 5.21 0.75
N THR A 812 1.26 4.69 -0.23
CA THR A 812 0.22 5.45 -0.94
C THR A 812 -0.91 5.86 -0.01
N LYS A 813 -1.30 5.01 0.94
CA LYS A 813 -2.32 5.28 1.94
C LYS A 813 -1.84 6.35 2.92
N TYR A 814 -0.63 6.22 3.45
CA TYR A 814 0.00 7.22 4.31
C TYR A 814 0.02 8.60 3.65
N LEU A 815 0.45 8.67 2.39
CA LEU A 815 0.49 9.92 1.62
C LEU A 815 -0.91 10.49 1.30
N LYS A 816 -1.96 9.68 1.37
CA LYS A 816 -3.36 10.11 1.19
C LYS A 816 -4.03 10.54 2.49
N GLU A 817 -3.68 9.89 3.61
CA GLU A 817 -4.36 10.04 4.90
C GLU A 817 -3.68 11.04 5.83
N ASP A 818 -2.36 11.25 5.73
CA ASP A 818 -1.64 12.12 6.66
C ASP A 818 -1.65 13.61 6.23
N ASN A 819 -1.94 14.49 7.20
CA ASN A 819 -2.08 15.93 7.01
C ASN A 819 -0.77 16.68 7.26
N ASP A 820 0.23 16.04 7.87
CA ASP A 820 1.48 16.65 8.30
C ASP A 820 2.63 16.35 7.33
N PHE A 821 2.56 16.92 6.11
CA PHE A 821 3.78 17.17 5.32
C PHE A 821 4.57 18.30 5.99
N LEU A 822 5.11 18.04 7.19
CA LEU A 822 5.81 19.01 8.02
C LEU A 822 6.98 19.62 7.22
N ASN A 823 7.00 20.95 7.17
CA ASN A 823 8.09 21.80 6.65
C ASN A 823 8.49 21.63 5.17
N LEU A 824 7.78 20.86 4.35
CA LEU A 824 8.08 20.76 2.91
C LEU A 824 7.83 22.09 2.19
N GLU A 825 6.73 22.79 2.50
CA GLU A 825 6.47 24.14 1.99
C GLU A 825 7.54 25.13 2.44
N SER A 826 7.96 25.12 3.71
CA SER A 826 8.96 26.07 4.21
C SER A 826 10.32 25.84 3.55
N ARG A 827 10.75 24.58 3.37
CA ARG A 827 12.00 24.21 2.68
C ARG A 827 11.94 24.48 1.16
N LEU A 828 10.82 24.16 0.50
CA LEU A 828 10.63 24.44 -0.93
C LEU A 828 10.56 25.95 -1.18
N SER A 829 9.76 26.68 -0.40
CA SER A 829 9.62 28.14 -0.53
C SER A 829 10.86 28.91 -0.08
N SER A 830 11.68 28.41 0.85
CA SER A 830 12.95 29.04 1.22
C SER A 830 14.02 28.86 0.15
N ASN A 831 14.01 27.72 -0.54
CA ASN A 831 14.96 27.41 -1.61
C ASN A 831 14.52 27.94 -2.98
N PHE A 832 13.24 28.27 -3.14
CA PHE A 832 12.72 28.87 -4.35
C PHE A 832 13.11 30.35 -4.44
N LYS A 833 14.08 30.63 -5.32
CA LYS A 833 14.63 31.95 -5.60
C LYS A 833 14.51 32.31 -7.08
N MET A 834 14.77 33.57 -7.42
CA MET A 834 14.64 34.06 -8.79
C MET A 834 15.56 33.32 -9.76
N GLU A 835 16.74 32.90 -9.31
CA GLU A 835 17.70 32.13 -10.09
C GLU A 835 17.12 30.78 -10.55
N LYS A 836 16.23 30.17 -9.75
CA LYS A 836 15.56 28.91 -10.13
C LYS A 836 14.48 29.11 -11.18
N ILE A 837 13.81 30.27 -11.18
CA ILE A 837 12.87 30.64 -12.24
C ILE A 837 13.64 30.88 -13.55
N ILE A 838 14.81 31.53 -13.47
CA ILE A 838 15.72 31.73 -14.62
C ILE A 838 16.18 30.38 -15.19
N GLU A 839 16.68 29.48 -14.34
CA GLU A 839 17.09 28.12 -14.75
C GLU A 839 15.95 27.34 -15.41
N ALA A 840 14.71 27.47 -14.92
CA ALA A 840 13.55 26.73 -15.45
C ALA A 840 13.02 27.27 -16.78
N ALA A 841 13.27 28.56 -17.07
CA ALA A 841 12.90 29.20 -18.33
C ALA A 841 13.98 29.07 -19.41
N ALA A 842 15.16 28.58 -19.05
CA ALA A 842 16.26 28.30 -19.97
C ALA A 842 16.26 26.82 -20.39
N GLY A 843 16.70 26.54 -21.61
CA GLY A 843 16.78 25.18 -22.15
C GLY A 843 16.39 25.09 -23.62
N GLU A 844 16.37 23.86 -24.12
CA GLU A 844 15.91 23.54 -25.47
C GLU A 844 14.45 23.06 -25.43
N TYR A 845 13.58 23.77 -26.13
CA TYR A 845 12.17 23.48 -26.25
C TYR A 845 11.85 22.99 -27.66
N ASN A 846 11.17 21.84 -27.77
CA ASN A 846 10.71 21.31 -29.05
C ASN A 846 9.23 21.64 -29.27
N LEU A 847 8.95 22.43 -30.31
CA LEU A 847 7.61 22.82 -30.72
C LEU A 847 7.13 21.92 -31.88
N GLU A 848 6.23 20.98 -31.62
CA GLU A 848 5.66 20.10 -32.65
C GLU A 848 4.38 20.68 -33.24
N PHE A 849 4.29 20.78 -34.57
CA PHE A 849 3.10 21.27 -35.27
C PHE A 849 2.44 20.17 -36.10
N SER A 850 1.13 20.03 -35.94
CA SER A 850 0.23 19.15 -36.70
C SER A 850 -0.57 19.92 -37.75
N SER A 851 -1.27 19.18 -38.63
CA SER A 851 -2.15 19.82 -39.63
C SER A 851 -3.27 20.63 -39.00
N LYS A 852 -3.75 20.23 -37.80
CA LYS A 852 -4.74 20.99 -37.04
C LYS A 852 -4.17 22.32 -36.52
N GLU A 853 -2.98 22.30 -35.94
CA GLU A 853 -2.33 23.53 -35.44
C GLU A 853 -1.99 24.46 -36.60
N LEU A 854 -1.54 23.92 -37.74
CA LEU A 854 -1.22 24.73 -38.91
C LEU A 854 -2.48 25.31 -39.58
N LYS A 855 -3.60 24.57 -39.58
CA LYS A 855 -4.89 25.10 -40.01
C LYS A 855 -5.33 26.28 -39.15
N ASN A 856 -5.27 26.13 -37.82
CA ASN A 856 -5.61 27.21 -36.89
C ASN A 856 -4.67 28.41 -37.06
N PHE A 857 -3.38 28.13 -37.30
CA PHE A 857 -2.40 29.17 -37.59
C PHE A 857 -2.79 29.95 -38.85
N MET A 858 -3.11 29.28 -39.98
CA MET A 858 -3.48 29.93 -41.24
C MET A 858 -4.77 30.76 -41.18
N GLN A 859 -5.67 30.49 -40.22
CA GLN A 859 -6.89 31.29 -39.98
C GLN A 859 -6.61 32.58 -39.22
N ASN A 860 -5.38 32.78 -38.73
CA ASN A 860 -5.02 33.95 -37.97
C ASN A 860 -4.73 35.15 -38.91
N LYS A 861 -5.54 36.21 -38.80
CA LYS A 861 -5.37 37.46 -39.54
C LYS A 861 -4.00 38.13 -39.37
N GLU A 862 -3.28 37.83 -38.29
CA GLU A 862 -1.93 38.33 -38.06
C GLU A 862 -0.90 37.79 -39.06
N LEU A 863 -1.28 36.78 -39.85
CA LEU A 863 -0.47 36.26 -40.95
C LEU A 863 -0.73 36.97 -42.28
N TYR A 864 -1.71 37.86 -42.37
CA TYR A 864 -1.99 38.63 -43.60
C TYR A 864 -0.77 39.40 -44.12
N PRO A 865 0.13 39.97 -43.29
CA PRO A 865 1.39 40.53 -43.79
C PRO A 865 2.27 39.52 -44.55
N ILE A 866 2.27 38.25 -44.13
CA ILE A 866 2.99 37.17 -44.84
C ILE A 866 2.26 36.82 -46.12
N VAL A 867 0.94 36.62 -46.06
CA VAL A 867 0.12 36.34 -47.25
C VAL A 867 0.34 37.44 -48.29
N LYS A 868 0.41 38.69 -47.83
CA LYS A 868 0.71 39.85 -48.66
C LYS A 868 2.08 39.83 -49.31
N PHE A 869 3.09 39.34 -48.60
CA PHE A 869 4.41 39.12 -49.18
C PHE A 869 4.42 37.95 -50.19
N LEU A 870 3.64 36.88 -49.93
CA LEU A 870 3.61 35.68 -50.77
C LEU A 870 2.84 35.88 -52.07
N VAL A 871 1.73 36.64 -52.03
CA VAL A 871 0.79 36.77 -53.15
C VAL A 871 1.46 37.25 -54.45
N PRO A 872 2.34 38.26 -54.48
CA PRO A 872 3.06 38.65 -55.71
C PRO A 872 3.82 37.49 -56.38
N TYR A 873 4.39 36.57 -55.59
CA TYR A 873 5.13 35.42 -56.12
C TYR A 873 4.22 34.31 -56.66
N LEU A 874 2.95 34.27 -56.26
CA LEU A 874 1.97 33.34 -56.84
C LEU A 874 1.65 33.67 -58.31
N PHE A 875 1.90 34.90 -58.75
CA PHE A 875 1.74 35.34 -60.14
C PHE A 875 2.96 35.04 -61.02
N GLU A 876 3.92 34.22 -60.58
CA GLU A 876 5.04 33.75 -61.42
C GLU A 876 4.60 32.77 -62.52
N ARG A 877 3.42 32.14 -62.39
CA ARG A 877 2.84 31.29 -63.44
C ARG A 877 2.01 32.11 -64.44
N GLU A 878 1.99 31.65 -65.69
CA GLU A 878 1.24 32.30 -66.77
C GLU A 878 -0.27 32.27 -66.51
N ILE A 879 -0.90 33.45 -66.56
CA ILE A 879 -2.35 33.64 -66.56
C ILE A 879 -2.68 34.34 -67.86
N ASP A 880 -3.45 33.68 -68.72
CA ASP A 880 -3.78 34.15 -70.08
C ASP A 880 -5.03 35.05 -70.02
N PHE A 881 -4.86 36.37 -70.22
CA PHE A 881 -5.96 37.34 -70.32
C PHE A 881 -5.82 38.12 -71.63
N ASP A 882 -6.81 37.98 -72.52
CA ASP A 882 -6.81 38.61 -73.84
C ASP A 882 -7.24 40.09 -73.75
N LEU A 883 -6.32 40.93 -73.28
CA LEU A 883 -6.53 42.39 -73.17
C LEU A 883 -6.88 43.03 -74.52
N LYS A 884 -6.38 42.47 -75.63
CA LYS A 884 -6.63 42.96 -77.00
C LYS A 884 -8.12 42.86 -77.32
N GLN A 885 -8.70 41.68 -77.18
CA GLN A 885 -10.13 41.47 -77.46
C GLN A 885 -11.03 42.34 -76.58
N TYR A 886 -10.64 42.52 -75.32
CA TYR A 886 -11.37 43.37 -74.40
C TYR A 886 -11.40 44.85 -74.83
N LEU A 887 -10.24 45.42 -75.19
CA LEU A 887 -10.15 46.81 -75.64
C LEU A 887 -10.86 47.04 -76.98
N ILE A 888 -10.83 46.06 -77.89
CA ILE A 888 -11.55 46.12 -79.17
C ILE A 888 -13.06 46.15 -78.95
N ASN A 889 -13.59 45.33 -78.04
CA ASN A 889 -15.02 45.32 -77.72
C ASN A 889 -15.47 46.67 -77.16
N ILE A 890 -14.68 47.29 -76.28
CA ILE A 890 -14.98 48.64 -75.76
C ILE A 890 -14.99 49.67 -76.90
N ALA A 891 -13.99 49.65 -77.79
CA ALA A 891 -13.92 50.58 -78.92
C ALA A 891 -15.12 50.44 -79.86
N LYS A 892 -15.63 49.21 -80.06
CA LYS A 892 -16.84 48.96 -80.86
C LYS A 892 -18.12 49.42 -80.15
N GLU A 893 -18.24 49.17 -78.84
CA GLU A 893 -19.43 49.54 -78.05
C GLU A 893 -19.59 51.06 -77.86
N GLU A 894 -18.49 51.81 -77.80
CA GLU A 894 -18.49 53.26 -77.54
C GLU A 894 -18.19 54.10 -78.80
N ALA A 895 -18.45 53.55 -79.99
CA ALA A 895 -18.16 54.21 -81.28
C ALA A 895 -18.72 55.64 -81.39
N ASP A 896 -19.97 55.85 -80.95
CA ASP A 896 -20.61 57.18 -80.96
C ASP A 896 -19.85 58.21 -80.13
N HIS A 897 -19.37 57.81 -78.95
CA HIS A 897 -18.60 58.67 -78.06
C HIS A 897 -17.28 59.10 -78.71
N TYR A 898 -16.60 58.17 -79.36
CA TYR A 898 -15.32 58.45 -80.00
C TYR A 898 -15.46 59.27 -81.29
N LEU A 899 -16.52 59.07 -82.06
CA LEU A 899 -16.82 59.91 -83.22
C LEU A 899 -17.15 61.36 -82.81
N ASP A 900 -17.89 61.56 -81.71
CA ASP A 900 -18.17 62.89 -81.17
C ASP A 900 -16.92 63.59 -80.64
N GLN A 901 -16.04 62.84 -79.96
CA GLN A 901 -14.73 63.36 -79.56
C GLN A 901 -13.86 63.73 -80.77
N GLY A 902 -13.85 62.88 -81.81
CA GLY A 902 -13.14 63.15 -83.06
C GLY A 902 -13.62 64.45 -83.72
N ARG A 903 -14.94 64.66 -83.79
CA ARG A 903 -15.54 65.91 -84.29
C ARG A 903 -15.09 67.12 -83.47
N SER A 904 -15.19 67.05 -82.14
CA SER A 904 -14.77 68.15 -81.25
C SER A 904 -13.29 68.52 -81.45
N LEU A 905 -12.41 67.52 -81.53
CA LEU A 905 -10.97 67.72 -81.72
C LEU A 905 -10.64 68.33 -83.08
N PHE A 906 -11.39 67.96 -84.13
CA PHE A 906 -11.25 68.54 -85.46
C PHE A 906 -11.59 70.03 -85.45
N LEU A 907 -12.71 70.41 -84.83
CA LEU A 907 -13.17 71.80 -84.75
C LEU A 907 -12.20 72.71 -83.98
N GLU A 908 -11.54 72.18 -82.95
CA GLU A 908 -10.48 72.89 -82.21
C GLU A 908 -9.27 73.30 -83.09
N GLN A 909 -9.09 72.71 -84.27
CA GLN A 909 -7.99 73.06 -85.17
C GLN A 909 -8.24 74.31 -86.02
N GLN A 910 -9.46 74.88 -86.03
CA GLN A 910 -9.84 76.01 -86.90
C GLN A 910 -8.81 77.16 -86.88
N GLU A 911 -8.44 77.65 -85.69
CA GLU A 911 -7.53 78.80 -85.54
C GLU A 911 -6.10 78.47 -85.99
N LYS A 912 -5.64 77.23 -85.76
CA LYS A 912 -4.32 76.77 -86.22
C LYS A 912 -4.28 76.63 -87.74
N THR A 913 -5.34 76.11 -88.33
CA THR A 913 -5.48 75.96 -89.78
C THR A 913 -5.45 77.32 -90.48
N ALA A 914 -6.19 78.31 -89.95
CA ALA A 914 -6.17 79.68 -90.47
C ALA A 914 -4.77 80.30 -90.45
N ARG A 915 -4.04 80.17 -89.32
CA ARG A 915 -2.65 80.63 -89.19
C ARG A 915 -1.70 79.95 -90.17
N LEU A 916 -1.84 78.63 -90.36
CA LEU A 916 -0.98 77.89 -91.28
C LEU A 916 -1.22 78.29 -92.73
N ILE A 917 -2.49 78.46 -93.14
CA ILE A 917 -2.84 78.90 -94.50
C ILE A 917 -2.33 80.33 -94.75
N ASN A 918 -2.45 81.24 -93.78
CA ASN A 918 -1.87 82.58 -93.89
C ASN A 918 -0.34 82.56 -94.06
N PHE A 919 0.36 81.72 -93.27
CA PHE A 919 1.80 81.53 -93.43
C PHE A 919 2.17 80.99 -94.82
N LYS A 920 1.42 80.00 -95.32
CA LYS A 920 1.64 79.44 -96.67
C LYS A 920 1.30 80.43 -97.77
N LYS A 921 0.25 81.24 -97.60
CA LYS A 921 -0.10 82.35 -98.51
C LYS A 921 1.08 83.32 -98.65
N ASP A 922 1.71 83.72 -97.54
CA ASP A 922 2.90 84.58 -97.60
C ASP A 922 4.07 83.92 -98.35
N GLU A 923 4.31 82.62 -98.11
CA GLU A 923 5.34 81.85 -98.82
C GLU A 923 5.06 81.77 -100.34
N ILE A 924 3.80 81.55 -100.73
CA ILE A 924 3.37 81.47 -102.14
C ILE A 924 3.46 82.84 -102.82
N ILE A 925 3.04 83.92 -102.15
CA ILE A 925 3.13 85.29 -102.66
C ILE A 925 4.59 85.66 -102.95
N GLU A 926 5.53 85.31 -102.07
CA GLU A 926 6.96 85.56 -102.31
C GLU A 926 7.49 84.72 -103.48
N LYS A 927 7.15 83.43 -103.56
CA LYS A 927 7.56 82.58 -104.70
C LYS A 927 7.03 83.08 -106.04
N GLU A 928 5.79 83.56 -106.12
CA GLU A 928 5.22 84.08 -107.37
C GLU A 928 5.77 85.45 -107.80
N LYS A 929 6.30 86.27 -106.87
CA LYS A 929 7.06 87.48 -107.25
C LYS A 929 8.35 87.14 -108.00
N GLU A 930 8.95 86.00 -107.69
CA GLU A 930 10.25 85.59 -108.25
C GLU A 930 10.12 84.91 -109.63
N LYS A 931 8.98 84.25 -109.91
CA LYS A 931 8.73 83.47 -111.14
C LYS A 931 8.72 84.35 -112.41
N LYS A 932 9.41 83.91 -113.46
CA LYS A 932 9.44 84.62 -114.77
C LYS A 932 8.09 84.45 -115.47
N GLY A 933 7.32 85.53 -115.55
CA GLY A 933 5.94 85.54 -116.08
C GLY A 933 4.85 85.39 -115.02
N GLY A 934 5.21 85.36 -113.73
CA GLY A 934 4.26 85.20 -112.62
C GLY A 934 3.29 86.38 -112.48
N LEU A 935 2.10 86.08 -111.94
CA LEU A 935 0.96 87.01 -111.78
C LEU A 935 1.33 88.35 -111.11
N LEU A 936 2.38 88.36 -110.28
CA LEU A 936 2.79 89.46 -109.42
C LEU A 936 3.90 90.35 -110.01
N LYS A 937 4.48 89.99 -111.16
CA LYS A 937 5.62 90.71 -111.75
C LYS A 937 5.16 91.73 -112.80
N ASN A 938 5.16 93.03 -112.44
CA ASN A 938 4.77 94.18 -113.28
C ASN A 938 3.32 94.22 -113.78
N THR A 939 2.35 93.95 -112.90
CA THR A 939 0.91 94.00 -113.19
C THR A 939 0.15 94.78 -112.12
N LEU A 940 -1.01 95.37 -112.50
CA LEU A 940 -2.02 96.00 -111.61
C LEU A 940 -2.48 95.08 -110.45
N ILE A 941 -2.24 93.77 -110.58
CA ILE A 941 -2.64 92.72 -109.62
C ILE A 941 -1.85 92.82 -108.31
N SER A 942 -0.62 93.32 -108.32
CA SER A 942 0.18 93.53 -107.09
C SER A 942 -0.45 94.57 -106.15
N GLY A 943 -1.10 95.61 -106.71
CA GLY A 943 -1.89 96.59 -105.96
C GLY A 943 -3.20 96.02 -105.44
N ALA A 944 -3.84 95.13 -106.21
CA ALA A 944 -5.05 94.42 -105.80
C ALA A 944 -4.79 93.48 -104.61
N LEU A 945 -3.63 92.82 -104.53
CA LEU A 945 -3.27 91.96 -103.39
C LEU A 945 -3.21 92.71 -102.06
N TYR A 946 -2.57 93.89 -102.05
CA TYR A 946 -2.52 94.74 -100.86
C TYR A 946 -3.91 95.26 -100.47
N MET A 947 -4.75 95.57 -101.47
CA MET A 947 -6.12 96.03 -101.24
C MET A 947 -7.10 94.91 -100.87
N ALA A 948 -6.77 93.64 -101.12
CA ALA A 948 -7.65 92.49 -100.85
C ALA A 948 -7.67 92.05 -99.38
N ASP A 949 -6.71 92.48 -98.56
CA ASP A 949 -6.61 92.11 -97.13
C ASP A 949 -6.75 90.60 -96.92
N LEU A 950 -5.76 89.86 -97.44
CA LEU A 950 -5.83 88.41 -97.60
C LEU A 950 -5.76 87.65 -96.27
N ASP A 951 -5.15 88.21 -95.23
CA ASP A 951 -5.11 87.57 -93.91
C ASP A 951 -6.50 87.51 -93.28
N GLU A 952 -7.20 88.65 -93.22
CA GLU A 952 -8.59 88.74 -92.76
C GLU A 952 -9.53 87.89 -93.65
N PHE A 953 -9.25 87.85 -94.95
CA PHE A 953 -10.01 87.03 -95.90
C PHE A 953 -9.88 85.54 -95.60
N ILE A 954 -8.65 85.04 -95.44
CA ILE A 954 -8.38 83.63 -95.18
C ILE A 954 -8.92 83.23 -93.81
N ASP A 955 -8.75 84.06 -92.78
CA ASP A 955 -9.32 83.79 -91.45
C ASP A 955 -10.84 83.62 -91.52
N SER A 956 -11.52 84.49 -92.28
CA SER A 956 -12.98 84.46 -92.45
C SER A 956 -13.44 83.29 -93.31
N VAL A 957 -12.73 82.97 -94.40
CA VAL A 957 -13.02 81.79 -95.25
C VAL A 957 -12.84 80.51 -94.45
N VAL A 958 -11.75 80.36 -93.72
CA VAL A 958 -11.50 79.17 -92.87
C VAL A 958 -12.58 79.04 -91.81
N ALA A 959 -12.98 80.13 -91.15
CA ALA A 959 -14.08 80.10 -90.19
C ALA A 959 -15.41 79.66 -90.82
N ARG A 960 -15.71 80.09 -92.05
CA ARG A 960 -16.92 79.65 -92.78
C ARG A 960 -16.86 78.18 -93.17
N VAL A 961 -15.73 77.70 -93.67
CA VAL A 961 -15.53 76.29 -94.03
C VAL A 961 -15.70 75.40 -92.80
N PHE A 962 -15.06 75.73 -91.67
CA PHE A 962 -15.19 74.95 -90.44
C PHE A 962 -16.62 74.95 -89.90
N LYS A 963 -17.30 76.10 -89.96
CA LYS A 963 -18.70 76.20 -89.54
C LYS A 963 -19.63 75.36 -90.41
N GLN A 964 -19.45 75.37 -91.74
CA GLN A 964 -20.29 74.57 -92.64
C GLN A 964 -19.99 73.07 -92.50
N LEU A 965 -18.72 72.71 -92.29
CA LEU A 965 -18.36 71.34 -91.92
C LEU A 965 -19.05 70.90 -90.62
N GLU A 966 -19.08 71.77 -89.61
CA GLU A 966 -19.73 71.52 -88.31
C GLU A 966 -21.25 71.38 -88.41
N ASP A 967 -21.91 72.35 -89.05
CA ASP A 967 -23.36 72.51 -89.02
C ASP A 967 -24.07 71.61 -90.05
N GLU A 968 -23.39 71.23 -91.15
CA GLU A 968 -23.99 70.48 -92.27
C GLU A 968 -23.27 69.13 -92.47
N TYR A 969 -21.98 69.15 -92.84
CA TYR A 969 -21.28 67.94 -93.31
C TYR A 969 -21.18 66.82 -92.26
N PHE A 970 -20.77 67.13 -91.02
CA PHE A 970 -20.63 66.11 -89.97
C PHE A 970 -21.97 65.53 -89.51
N ILE A 971 -23.07 66.28 -89.66
CA ILE A 971 -24.40 65.84 -89.28
C ILE A 971 -24.98 64.94 -90.38
N GLU A 972 -24.91 65.37 -91.64
CA GLU A 972 -25.46 64.63 -92.78
C GLU A 972 -24.69 63.35 -93.09
N ASN A 973 -23.37 63.34 -92.89
CA ASN A 973 -22.52 62.19 -93.17
C ASN A 973 -22.22 61.28 -91.95
N ARG A 974 -22.96 61.41 -90.84
CA ARG A 974 -22.68 60.67 -89.59
C ARG A 974 -22.62 59.15 -89.78
N SER A 975 -23.61 58.55 -90.44
CA SER A 975 -23.64 57.09 -90.66
C SER A 975 -22.50 56.60 -91.57
N LYS A 976 -22.02 57.46 -92.48
CA LYS A 976 -20.86 57.17 -93.33
C LYS A 976 -19.56 57.19 -92.53
N LEU A 977 -19.38 58.20 -91.68
CA LEU A 977 -18.24 58.31 -90.75
C LEU A 977 -18.20 57.14 -89.75
N GLU A 978 -19.35 56.71 -89.27
CA GLU A 978 -19.48 55.54 -88.40
C GLU A 978 -19.08 54.23 -89.10
N SER A 979 -19.49 54.05 -90.37
CA SER A 979 -19.04 52.91 -91.19
C SER A 979 -17.53 52.92 -91.42
N ILE A 980 -16.92 54.09 -91.62
CA ILE A 980 -15.46 54.23 -91.77
C ILE A 980 -14.77 53.89 -90.45
N TYR A 981 -15.29 54.38 -89.32
CA TYR A 981 -14.78 54.06 -87.99
C TYR A 981 -14.83 52.55 -87.70
N PHE A 982 -15.96 51.88 -87.95
CA PHE A 982 -16.05 50.42 -87.77
C PHE A 982 -15.16 49.64 -88.74
N SER A 983 -15.02 50.09 -89.99
CA SER A 983 -14.09 49.51 -90.95
C SER A 983 -12.63 49.62 -90.46
N PHE A 984 -12.26 50.77 -89.92
CA PHE A 984 -10.96 51.02 -89.32
C PHE A 984 -10.71 50.12 -88.09
N ILE A 985 -11.67 50.04 -87.16
CA ILE A 985 -11.58 49.17 -85.97
C ILE A 985 -11.49 47.69 -86.37
N ASN A 986 -12.23 47.23 -87.38
CA ASN A 986 -12.14 45.85 -87.86
C ASN A 986 -10.81 45.55 -88.58
N LYS A 987 -10.22 46.52 -89.29
CA LYS A 987 -8.87 46.38 -89.87
C LYS A 987 -7.79 46.34 -88.79
N ILE A 988 -7.95 47.10 -87.71
CA ILE A 988 -7.09 47.03 -86.51
C ILE A 988 -7.19 45.66 -85.84
N GLU A 989 -8.40 45.13 -85.67
CA GLU A 989 -8.64 43.81 -85.08
C GLU A 989 -7.94 42.69 -85.85
N ASN A 990 -7.96 42.77 -87.19
CA ASN A 990 -7.36 41.78 -88.09
C ASN A 990 -5.87 41.97 -88.36
N LYS A 991 -5.25 43.08 -87.92
CA LYS A 991 -3.79 43.22 -87.92
C LYS A 991 -3.19 42.44 -86.74
N GLU A 992 -1.98 41.91 -86.92
CA GLU A 992 -1.13 41.38 -85.84
C GLU A 992 -0.62 42.51 -84.94
N LEU A 993 -1.54 43.26 -84.33
CA LEU A 993 -1.28 44.16 -83.23
C LEU A 993 -1.42 43.33 -81.95
N MET A 994 -0.42 43.42 -81.06
CA MET A 994 -0.32 42.66 -79.81
C MET A 994 -0.28 41.13 -80.04
N THR A 995 0.92 40.56 -80.17
CA THR A 995 1.07 39.09 -80.13
C THR A 995 0.66 38.56 -78.75
N LYS A 996 0.01 37.39 -78.71
CA LYS A 996 -0.44 36.75 -77.47
C LYS A 996 0.68 36.53 -76.44
N ASP A 997 1.94 36.52 -76.90
CA ASP A 997 3.14 36.27 -76.09
C ASP A 997 3.73 37.53 -75.40
N SER A 998 3.32 38.76 -75.77
CA SER A 998 4.00 39.97 -75.27
C SER A 998 3.40 40.57 -73.99
N LEU A 999 2.10 40.41 -73.73
CA LEU A 999 1.45 41.05 -72.58
C LEU A 999 1.24 40.08 -71.42
N LYS A 1000 2.31 39.85 -70.65
CA LYS A 1000 2.28 38.98 -69.46
C LYS A 1000 1.51 39.64 -68.30
N THR A 1001 0.19 39.54 -68.32
CA THR A 1001 -0.73 40.12 -67.31
C THR A 1001 -0.36 39.73 -65.88
N ASN A 1002 0.14 38.51 -65.69
CA ASN A 1002 0.66 38.02 -64.42
C ASN A 1002 1.89 38.81 -63.92
N GLN A 1003 2.82 39.21 -64.81
CA GLN A 1003 3.98 40.03 -64.44
C GLN A 1003 3.60 41.48 -64.10
N ILE A 1004 2.61 42.02 -64.80
CA ILE A 1004 2.02 43.34 -64.52
C ILE A 1004 1.43 43.34 -63.10
N LEU A 1005 0.58 42.36 -62.79
CA LEU A 1005 -0.03 42.21 -61.47
C LEU A 1005 1.03 41.97 -60.38
N LYS A 1006 2.01 41.10 -60.62
CA LYS A 1006 3.13 40.87 -59.70
C LYS A 1006 3.87 42.18 -59.36
N ARG A 1007 4.20 42.98 -60.37
CA ARG A 1007 4.91 44.26 -60.19
C ARG A 1007 4.04 45.29 -59.47
N PHE A 1008 2.76 45.43 -59.83
CA PHE A 1008 1.84 46.32 -59.14
C PHE A 1008 1.66 45.95 -57.66
N LEU A 1009 1.45 44.67 -57.35
CA LEU A 1009 1.27 44.20 -55.97
C LEU A 1009 2.54 44.34 -55.11
N ASN A 1010 3.71 44.50 -55.74
CA ASN A 1010 4.97 44.83 -55.06
C ASN A 1010 5.14 46.35 -54.81
N THR A 1011 4.31 47.21 -55.39
CA THR A 1011 4.27 48.65 -55.06
C THR A 1011 3.56 48.90 -53.73
N GLU A 1012 3.81 50.03 -53.09
CA GLU A 1012 3.13 50.42 -51.84
C GLU A 1012 1.60 50.45 -52.00
N ALA A 1013 1.10 51.03 -53.09
CA ALA A 1013 -0.33 51.09 -53.40
C ALA A 1013 -0.97 49.71 -53.62
N GLY A 1014 -0.33 48.82 -54.39
CA GLY A 1014 -0.84 47.46 -54.59
C GLY A 1014 -0.76 46.59 -53.33
N SER A 1015 0.27 46.82 -52.53
CA SER A 1015 0.51 46.23 -51.22
C SER A 1015 -0.57 46.63 -50.20
N GLU A 1016 -0.98 47.90 -50.17
CA GLU A 1016 -2.10 48.41 -49.38
C GLU A 1016 -3.44 47.82 -49.85
N LEU A 1017 -3.73 47.88 -51.15
CA LEU A 1017 -4.93 47.28 -51.74
C LEU A 1017 -5.09 45.80 -51.33
N LEU A 1018 -4.00 45.04 -51.36
CA LEU A 1018 -4.02 43.64 -50.97
C LEU A 1018 -4.30 43.46 -49.47
N THR A 1019 -3.83 44.39 -48.65
CA THR A 1019 -4.08 44.37 -47.20
C THR A 1019 -5.57 44.52 -46.95
N GLU A 1020 -6.18 45.56 -47.51
CA GLU A 1020 -7.62 45.81 -47.40
C GLU A 1020 -8.44 44.64 -47.96
N ALA A 1021 -8.03 44.08 -49.10
CA ALA A 1021 -8.66 42.90 -49.68
C ALA A 1021 -8.60 41.68 -48.75
N LEU A 1022 -7.51 41.44 -48.02
CA LEU A 1022 -7.41 40.32 -47.08
C LEU A 1022 -8.31 40.53 -45.84
N TYR A 1023 -8.34 41.74 -45.28
CA TYR A 1023 -9.17 42.07 -44.13
C TYR A 1023 -10.67 42.05 -44.45
N LEU A 1024 -11.09 42.59 -45.60
CA LEU A 1024 -12.48 42.54 -46.06
C LEU A 1024 -12.98 41.09 -46.31
N ASN A 1025 -12.05 40.14 -46.45
CA ASN A 1025 -12.35 38.74 -46.74
C ASN A 1025 -11.99 37.80 -45.58
N GLU A 1026 -11.78 38.28 -44.35
CA GLU A 1026 -11.32 37.47 -43.21
C GLU A 1026 -12.21 36.24 -42.93
N ASP A 1027 -13.52 36.46 -42.77
CA ASP A 1027 -14.47 35.37 -42.52
C ASP A 1027 -14.53 34.39 -43.70
N LEU A 1028 -14.48 34.92 -44.92
CA LEU A 1028 -14.52 34.13 -46.17
C LEU A 1028 -13.27 33.29 -46.36
N LEU A 1029 -12.10 33.82 -45.97
CA LEU A 1029 -10.82 33.10 -45.95
C LEU A 1029 -10.84 31.99 -44.90
N THR A 1030 -11.40 32.26 -43.71
CA THR A 1030 -11.56 31.27 -42.65
C THR A 1030 -12.44 30.11 -43.10
N ASP A 1031 -13.59 30.41 -43.72
CA ASP A 1031 -14.50 29.42 -44.31
C ASP A 1031 -13.81 28.61 -45.42
N LEU A 1032 -13.01 29.26 -46.27
CA LEU A 1032 -12.25 28.61 -47.33
C LEU A 1032 -11.20 27.65 -46.74
N ILE A 1033 -10.46 28.08 -45.72
CA ILE A 1033 -9.48 27.24 -45.00
C ILE A 1033 -10.18 26.06 -44.33
N ASP A 1034 -11.32 26.27 -43.69
CA ASP A 1034 -12.12 25.20 -43.08
C ASP A 1034 -12.60 24.16 -44.07
N LEU A 1035 -12.95 24.59 -45.29
CA LEU A 1035 -13.36 23.70 -46.36
C LEU A 1035 -12.18 22.93 -46.96
N THR A 1036 -10.98 23.50 -46.99
CA THR A 1036 -9.84 22.99 -47.77
C THR A 1036 -8.70 22.36 -46.96
N PHE A 1037 -8.43 22.77 -45.72
CA PHE A 1037 -7.33 22.26 -44.89
C PHE A 1037 -7.72 21.07 -44.00
N LYS A 1038 -6.75 20.17 -43.77
CA LYS A 1038 -6.89 19.05 -42.81
C LYS A 1038 -6.94 19.55 -41.37
N SER A 1039 -7.51 18.73 -40.50
CA SER A 1039 -7.58 19.00 -39.04
C SER A 1039 -7.20 17.74 -38.26
N GLU A 1040 -6.12 17.09 -38.67
CA GLU A 1040 -5.56 15.90 -38.02
C GLU A 1040 -4.47 16.31 -37.03
N ASN A 1041 -4.43 15.67 -35.85
CA ASN A 1041 -3.36 15.85 -34.84
C ASN A 1041 -2.06 15.11 -35.23
N LYS A 1042 -1.86 14.79 -36.51
CA LYS A 1042 -0.66 14.11 -36.99
C LYS A 1042 0.47 15.13 -37.14
N LYS A 1043 1.63 14.85 -36.53
CA LYS A 1043 2.84 15.69 -36.59
C LYS A 1043 3.26 15.89 -38.05
N LEU A 1044 3.41 17.16 -38.43
CA LEU A 1044 3.92 17.61 -39.73
C LEU A 1044 5.40 17.97 -39.63
N PHE A 1045 5.78 18.78 -38.64
CA PHE A 1045 7.16 19.18 -38.40
C PHE A 1045 7.40 19.58 -36.93
N SER A 1046 8.67 19.78 -36.56
CA SER A 1046 9.09 20.26 -35.24
C SER A 1046 10.11 21.37 -35.36
N LEU A 1047 9.98 22.40 -34.53
CA LEU A 1047 10.91 23.52 -34.41
C LEU A 1047 11.62 23.43 -33.06
N ASN A 1048 12.93 23.68 -33.02
CA ASN A 1048 13.66 23.75 -31.76
C ASN A 1048 13.87 25.22 -31.39
N LEU A 1049 13.58 25.56 -30.15
CA LEU A 1049 13.81 26.87 -29.56
C LEU A 1049 14.79 26.70 -28.41
N SER A 1050 15.98 27.30 -28.51
CA SER A 1050 16.94 27.34 -27.41
C SER A 1050 16.86 28.68 -26.71
N ILE A 1051 16.73 28.66 -25.39
CA ILE A 1051 16.73 29.86 -24.53
C ILE A 1051 17.91 29.76 -23.57
N GLU A 1052 18.82 30.73 -23.64
CA GLU A 1052 19.99 30.80 -22.76
C GLU A 1052 19.64 31.47 -21.42
N SER A 1053 20.12 30.91 -20.32
CA SER A 1053 19.85 31.42 -18.96
C SER A 1053 20.38 32.84 -18.75
N GLU A 1054 21.53 33.17 -19.34
CA GLU A 1054 22.15 34.49 -19.24
C GLU A 1054 21.25 35.60 -19.82
N LEU A 1055 20.54 35.29 -20.91
CA LEU A 1055 19.62 36.22 -21.56
C LEU A 1055 18.32 36.37 -20.76
N VAL A 1056 17.79 35.27 -20.20
CA VAL A 1056 16.63 35.32 -19.29
C VAL A 1056 16.96 36.16 -18.05
N GLU A 1057 18.16 35.96 -17.49
CA GLU A 1057 18.67 36.74 -16.37
C GLU A 1057 18.80 38.22 -16.71
N PHE A 1058 19.33 38.57 -17.89
CA PHE A 1058 19.38 39.95 -18.38
C PHE A 1058 17.99 40.61 -18.38
N PHE A 1059 16.99 39.96 -18.99
CA PHE A 1059 15.64 40.53 -19.05
C PHE A 1059 15.02 40.72 -17.66
N ILE A 1060 15.17 39.74 -16.77
CA ILE A 1060 14.68 39.86 -15.40
C ILE A 1060 15.43 40.97 -14.65
N ASN A 1061 16.74 41.10 -14.86
CA ASN A 1061 17.54 42.05 -14.10
C ASN A 1061 17.40 43.50 -14.54
N GLU A 1062 17.42 43.75 -15.85
CA GLU A 1062 17.39 45.09 -16.44
C GLU A 1062 15.96 45.62 -16.61
N HIS A 1063 14.95 44.75 -16.74
CA HIS A 1063 13.59 45.16 -17.07
C HIS A 1063 12.55 44.84 -16.00
N LEU A 1064 12.92 44.32 -14.83
CA LEU A 1064 12.04 44.24 -13.67
C LEU A 1064 12.67 44.93 -12.46
N ASN A 1065 11.90 45.76 -11.76
CA ASN A 1065 12.35 46.36 -10.51
C ASN A 1065 12.24 45.37 -9.34
N LEU A 1066 12.80 45.71 -8.18
CA LEU A 1066 12.79 44.84 -7.00
C LEU A 1066 11.37 44.45 -6.54
N GLU A 1067 10.43 45.39 -6.58
CA GLU A 1067 9.03 45.15 -6.18
C GLU A 1067 8.36 44.13 -7.11
N GLN A 1068 8.54 44.27 -8.43
CA GLN A 1068 8.04 43.35 -9.44
C GLN A 1068 8.69 41.97 -9.31
N LYS A 1069 10.01 41.91 -9.10
CA LYS A 1069 10.73 40.64 -8.84
C LYS A 1069 10.17 39.92 -7.62
N LEU A 1070 9.94 40.65 -6.52
CA LEU A 1070 9.35 40.10 -5.30
C LEU A 1070 7.89 39.66 -5.51
N GLU A 1071 7.09 40.43 -6.25
CA GLU A 1071 5.70 40.07 -6.57
C GLU A 1071 5.66 38.75 -7.37
N ILE A 1072 6.46 38.64 -8.43
CA ILE A 1072 6.57 37.44 -9.26
C ILE A 1072 7.03 36.25 -8.41
N LEU A 1073 8.06 36.44 -7.58
CA LEU A 1073 8.55 35.41 -6.68
C LEU A 1073 7.46 34.95 -5.70
N ILE A 1074 6.67 35.87 -5.13
CA ILE A 1074 5.55 35.55 -4.24
C ILE A 1074 4.48 34.76 -5.00
N GLN A 1075 4.16 35.14 -6.24
CA GLN A 1075 3.17 34.43 -7.04
C GLN A 1075 3.62 33.01 -7.40
N PHE A 1076 4.88 32.81 -7.79
CA PHE A 1076 5.43 31.47 -7.98
C PHE A 1076 5.49 30.69 -6.65
N LYS A 1077 5.78 31.34 -5.52
CA LYS A 1077 5.71 30.70 -4.20
C LYS A 1077 4.29 30.23 -3.84
N LYS A 1078 3.24 30.90 -4.31
CA LYS A 1078 1.85 30.44 -4.13
C LYS A 1078 1.54 29.17 -4.90
N LEU A 1079 2.17 28.95 -6.06
CA LEU A 1079 2.05 27.68 -6.81
C LEU A 1079 2.54 26.50 -5.99
N ILE A 1080 3.59 26.71 -5.19
CA ILE A 1080 4.15 25.72 -4.28
C ILE A 1080 3.63 25.87 -2.83
N SER A 1081 2.41 26.41 -2.66
CA SER A 1081 1.76 26.42 -1.33
C SER A 1081 1.42 25.01 -0.85
N THR A 1082 1.32 24.80 0.47
CA THR A 1082 1.01 23.47 1.05
C THR A 1082 -0.22 22.82 0.42
N ASP A 1083 -1.31 23.57 0.23
CA ASP A 1083 -2.55 23.04 -0.36
C ASP A 1083 -2.39 22.60 -1.82
N ASN A 1084 -1.64 23.38 -2.61
CA ASN A 1084 -1.39 23.06 -4.01
C ASN A 1084 -0.44 21.87 -4.13
N ILE A 1085 0.69 21.89 -3.43
CA ILE A 1085 1.64 20.78 -3.39
C ILE A 1085 0.94 19.49 -2.99
N LYS A 1086 0.09 19.51 -1.95
CA LYS A 1086 -0.62 18.32 -1.51
C LYS A 1086 -1.52 17.74 -2.60
N LYS A 1087 -2.24 18.60 -3.32
CA LYS A 1087 -3.08 18.18 -4.45
C LYS A 1087 -2.25 17.61 -5.59
N GLU A 1088 -1.14 18.27 -5.96
CA GLU A 1088 -0.28 17.79 -7.05
C GLU A 1088 0.45 16.50 -6.69
N LEU A 1089 1.02 16.40 -5.50
CA LEU A 1089 1.63 15.16 -5.00
C LEU A 1089 0.59 14.05 -4.95
N GLY A 1090 -0.60 14.30 -4.40
CA GLY A 1090 -1.68 13.32 -4.37
C GLY A 1090 -2.12 12.86 -5.77
N GLN A 1091 -2.07 13.74 -6.77
CA GLN A 1091 -2.33 13.40 -8.17
C GLN A 1091 -1.19 12.58 -8.78
N LEU A 1092 0.06 12.96 -8.54
CA LEU A 1092 1.27 12.25 -8.99
C LEU A 1092 1.34 10.83 -8.40
N ILE A 1093 1.15 10.68 -7.09
CA ILE A 1093 1.21 9.40 -6.38
C ILE A 1093 0.18 8.41 -6.93
N ARG A 1094 -1.01 8.88 -7.35
CA ARG A 1094 -2.03 8.01 -7.98
C ARG A 1094 -1.65 7.53 -9.37
N GLN A 1095 -0.70 8.18 -10.03
CA GLN A 1095 -0.24 7.84 -11.38
C GLN A 1095 1.05 7.01 -11.37
N LEU A 1096 1.76 6.96 -10.24
CA LEU A 1096 3.01 6.22 -10.09
C LEU A 1096 2.75 4.77 -9.66
N ASP A 1097 3.47 3.85 -10.30
CA ASP A 1097 3.64 2.47 -9.86
C ASP A 1097 4.85 2.40 -8.91
N PHE A 1098 4.61 1.87 -7.71
CA PHE A 1098 5.61 1.69 -6.66
C PHE A 1098 6.08 0.22 -6.57
N GLY A 1099 5.89 -0.57 -7.64
CA GLY A 1099 6.29 -1.97 -7.72
C GLY A 1099 7.77 -2.21 -7.39
N LEU A 1100 8.69 -1.38 -7.90
CA LEU A 1100 10.12 -1.49 -7.59
C LEU A 1100 10.42 -1.17 -6.11
N LEU A 1101 9.74 -0.17 -5.53
CA LEU A 1101 9.86 0.14 -4.10
C LEU A 1101 9.49 -1.10 -3.27
N ASN A 1102 8.39 -1.75 -3.61
CA ASN A 1102 7.98 -3.00 -2.99
C ASN A 1102 9.05 -4.09 -3.12
N GLN A 1103 9.62 -4.28 -4.31
CA GLN A 1103 10.65 -5.30 -4.56
C GLN A 1103 11.93 -5.03 -3.75
N GLU A 1104 12.43 -3.80 -3.77
CA GLU A 1104 13.66 -3.42 -3.07
C GLU A 1104 13.46 -3.45 -1.54
N LEU A 1105 12.31 -2.98 -1.02
CA LEU A 1105 12.02 -3.08 0.41
C LEU A 1105 11.91 -4.54 0.86
N LYS A 1106 11.22 -5.41 0.12
CA LYS A 1106 11.16 -6.86 0.44
C LYS A 1106 12.54 -7.49 0.51
N LYS A 1107 13.43 -7.13 -0.41
CA LYS A 1107 14.82 -7.60 -0.42
C LYS A 1107 15.61 -7.10 0.78
N ILE A 1108 15.44 -5.82 1.14
CA ILE A 1108 16.08 -5.21 2.31
C ILE A 1108 15.61 -5.87 3.61
N PHE A 1109 14.30 -5.95 3.81
CA PHE A 1109 13.72 -6.57 5.02
C PHE A 1109 14.07 -8.07 5.13
N GLY A 1110 14.15 -8.79 4.01
CA GLY A 1110 14.51 -10.22 4.02
C GLY A 1110 15.96 -10.52 4.40
N GLY A 1111 16.83 -9.52 4.47
CA GLY A 1111 18.23 -9.65 4.88
C GLY A 1111 18.63 -8.78 6.09
N LEU A 1112 17.68 -8.06 6.69
CA LEU A 1112 17.97 -7.15 7.79
C LEU A 1112 17.92 -7.90 9.13
N LYS A 1113 18.99 -7.80 9.91
CA LYS A 1113 18.97 -8.20 11.33
C LYS A 1113 18.44 -7.03 12.15
N LEU A 1114 17.18 -7.13 12.58
CA LEU A 1114 16.45 -6.02 13.20
C LEU A 1114 16.98 -5.65 14.59
N LEU A 1115 17.36 -6.64 15.39
CA LEU A 1115 17.86 -6.44 16.76
C LEU A 1115 19.20 -7.17 16.94
N ASP A 1116 20.16 -6.50 17.59
CA ASP A 1116 21.43 -7.10 18.02
C ASP A 1116 21.42 -7.32 19.54
N ALA A 1117 22.02 -8.42 19.99
CA ALA A 1117 22.05 -8.79 21.40
C ALA A 1117 22.74 -7.74 22.30
N GLY A 1118 23.73 -7.01 21.77
CA GLY A 1118 24.46 -5.97 22.50
C GLY A 1118 23.66 -4.70 22.82
N TYR A 1119 22.37 -4.67 22.48
CA TYR A 1119 21.47 -3.57 22.81
C TYR A 1119 20.90 -3.68 24.24
N PHE A 1120 20.72 -4.91 24.73
CA PHE A 1120 20.07 -5.18 26.00
C PHE A 1120 21.11 -5.09 27.12
N ASP A 1121 21.45 -3.88 27.54
CA ASP A 1121 22.40 -3.68 28.63
C ASP A 1121 21.84 -4.14 29.99
N ALA A 1122 22.69 -4.14 31.01
CA ALA A 1122 22.31 -4.56 32.36
C ALA A 1122 21.19 -3.70 32.96
N GLU A 1123 21.06 -2.43 32.53
CA GLU A 1123 19.98 -1.54 32.98
C GLU A 1123 18.64 -1.93 32.35
N PHE A 1124 18.63 -2.24 31.04
CA PHE A 1124 17.48 -2.79 30.34
C PHE A 1124 17.00 -4.08 31.00
N LEU A 1125 17.92 -5.02 31.25
CA LEU A 1125 17.58 -6.30 31.88
C LEU A 1125 16.99 -6.11 33.27
N ALA A 1126 17.60 -5.26 34.11
CA ALA A 1126 17.10 -4.99 35.46
C ALA A 1126 15.65 -4.48 35.45
N LYS A 1127 15.34 -3.50 34.57
CA LYS A 1127 13.97 -2.97 34.42
C LYS A 1127 13.02 -4.01 33.84
N PHE A 1128 13.45 -4.76 32.82
CA PHE A 1128 12.63 -5.80 32.21
C PHE A 1128 12.21 -6.87 33.24
N LYS A 1129 13.12 -7.29 34.11
CA LYS A 1129 12.82 -8.24 35.20
C LYS A 1129 11.79 -7.71 36.18
N GLU A 1130 12.00 -6.49 36.68
CA GLU A 1130 11.12 -5.84 37.65
C GLU A 1130 9.71 -5.68 37.05
N ASN A 1131 9.64 -5.14 35.84
CA ASN A 1131 8.40 -4.90 35.12
C ASN A 1131 7.64 -6.18 34.78
N SER A 1132 8.34 -7.20 34.27
CA SER A 1132 7.73 -8.50 33.93
C SER A 1132 7.19 -9.19 35.19
N SER A 1133 7.93 -9.15 36.29
CA SER A 1133 7.50 -9.73 37.57
C SER A 1133 6.28 -9.00 38.13
N SER A 1134 6.25 -7.68 38.02
CA SER A 1134 5.11 -6.84 38.41
C SER A 1134 3.86 -7.11 37.56
N LEU A 1135 4.02 -7.30 36.24
CA LEU A 1135 2.92 -7.66 35.34
C LEU A 1135 2.31 -9.02 35.69
N LEU A 1136 3.11 -10.02 36.09
CA LEU A 1136 2.60 -11.33 36.53
C LEU A 1136 1.81 -11.27 37.85
N ASP A 1137 1.96 -10.19 38.63
CA ASP A 1137 1.16 -9.92 39.83
C ASP A 1137 -0.16 -9.18 39.52
N ASP A 1138 -0.36 -8.74 38.27
CA ASP A 1138 -1.65 -8.15 37.85
C ASP A 1138 -2.76 -9.18 38.04
N GLN A 1139 -3.78 -8.81 38.83
CA GLN A 1139 -4.83 -9.73 39.28
C GLN A 1139 -5.61 -10.33 38.11
N LYS A 1140 -5.79 -9.58 37.01
CA LYS A 1140 -6.57 -10.02 35.84
C LYS A 1140 -5.74 -10.97 34.97
N LEU A 1141 -4.48 -10.61 34.71
CA LEU A 1141 -3.54 -11.46 33.98
C LEU A 1141 -3.29 -12.77 34.75
N ARG A 1142 -2.95 -12.70 36.04
CA ARG A 1142 -2.67 -13.86 36.90
C ARG A 1142 -3.82 -14.86 36.91
N ARG A 1143 -5.06 -14.41 37.10
CA ARG A 1143 -6.25 -15.28 37.08
C ARG A 1143 -6.43 -15.99 35.73
N SER A 1144 -6.23 -15.27 34.63
CA SER A 1144 -6.39 -15.83 33.29
C SER A 1144 -5.28 -16.84 32.97
N LEU A 1145 -4.04 -16.55 33.39
CA LEU A 1145 -2.91 -17.47 33.28
C LEU A 1145 -3.11 -18.74 34.08
N LEU A 1146 -3.54 -18.64 35.35
CA LEU A 1146 -3.80 -19.82 36.20
C LEU A 1146 -4.88 -20.71 35.60
N SER A 1147 -6.01 -20.13 35.19
CA SER A 1147 -7.10 -20.89 34.55
C SER A 1147 -6.65 -21.57 33.25
N GLN A 1148 -5.83 -20.90 32.44
CA GLN A 1148 -5.28 -21.51 31.22
C GLN A 1148 -4.27 -22.62 31.57
N LEU A 1149 -3.37 -22.40 32.53
CA LEU A 1149 -2.40 -23.39 33.00
C LEU A 1149 -3.09 -24.65 33.52
N GLU A 1150 -4.12 -24.53 34.35
CA GLU A 1150 -4.92 -25.67 34.86
C GLU A 1150 -5.47 -26.53 33.71
N ALA A 1151 -6.03 -25.88 32.69
CA ALA A 1151 -6.57 -26.55 31.51
C ALA A 1151 -5.47 -27.26 30.70
N GLU A 1152 -4.33 -26.60 30.47
CA GLU A 1152 -3.23 -27.19 29.69
C GLU A 1152 -2.52 -28.32 30.45
N ILE A 1153 -2.35 -28.21 31.77
CA ILE A 1153 -1.81 -29.29 32.62
C ILE A 1153 -2.68 -30.54 32.52
N SER A 1154 -4.01 -30.36 32.57
CA SER A 1154 -4.96 -31.47 32.45
C SER A 1154 -4.89 -32.14 31.08
N LYS A 1155 -4.73 -31.36 30.00
CA LYS A 1155 -4.54 -31.89 28.65
C LYS A 1155 -3.23 -32.68 28.52
N VAL A 1156 -2.12 -32.11 29.01
CA VAL A 1156 -0.80 -32.77 28.98
C VAL A 1156 -0.84 -34.06 29.79
N ALA A 1157 -1.51 -34.07 30.95
CA ALA A 1157 -1.69 -35.28 31.76
C ALA A 1157 -2.45 -36.38 30.98
N GLU A 1158 -3.52 -36.03 30.26
CA GLU A 1158 -4.28 -36.99 29.45
C GLU A 1158 -3.45 -37.49 28.24
N THR A 1159 -2.65 -36.63 27.60
CA THR A 1159 -1.74 -37.06 26.53
C THR A 1159 -0.67 -38.02 27.07
N LEU A 1160 -0.04 -37.70 28.19
CA LEU A 1160 0.96 -38.57 28.82
C LEU A 1160 0.36 -39.90 29.26
N LYS A 1161 -0.87 -39.90 29.77
CA LYS A 1161 -1.60 -41.13 30.11
C LYS A 1161 -1.68 -42.09 28.91
N ILE A 1162 -1.91 -41.56 27.72
CA ILE A 1162 -2.07 -42.38 26.49
C ILE A 1162 -0.72 -42.73 25.88
N GLU A 1163 0.21 -41.76 25.80
CA GLU A 1163 1.39 -41.86 24.92
C GLU A 1163 2.71 -42.12 25.67
N MET A 1164 2.79 -41.83 26.98
CA MET A 1164 4.03 -42.01 27.74
C MET A 1164 4.39 -43.49 27.85
N ASN A 1165 5.67 -43.79 27.62
CA ASN A 1165 6.17 -45.15 27.65
C ASN A 1165 6.00 -45.77 29.04
N ARG A 1166 5.45 -46.99 29.09
CA ARG A 1166 5.12 -47.69 30.34
C ARG A 1166 6.35 -48.13 31.13
N ASP A 1167 7.47 -48.44 30.49
CA ASP A 1167 8.73 -48.75 31.20
C ASP A 1167 9.28 -47.49 31.91
N SER A 1168 9.07 -46.31 31.32
CA SER A 1168 9.43 -45.02 31.94
C SER A 1168 8.56 -44.71 33.15
N LEU A 1169 7.25 -44.92 33.04
CA LEU A 1169 6.32 -44.78 34.17
C LEU A 1169 6.67 -45.75 35.29
N ARG A 1170 6.93 -47.02 34.95
CA ARG A 1170 7.40 -48.02 35.91
C ARG A 1170 8.69 -47.58 36.59
N TYR A 1171 9.66 -47.06 35.83
CA TYR A 1171 10.95 -46.62 36.35
C TYR A 1171 10.81 -45.46 37.34
N LEU A 1172 10.09 -44.40 36.95
CA LEU A 1172 9.86 -43.22 37.79
C LEU A 1172 9.03 -43.58 39.02
N LEU A 1173 8.00 -44.41 38.84
CA LEU A 1173 7.17 -44.89 39.94
C LEU A 1173 7.98 -45.74 40.93
N THR A 1174 8.86 -46.61 40.43
CA THR A 1174 9.75 -47.41 41.29
C THR A 1174 10.65 -46.49 42.11
N LEU A 1175 11.25 -45.47 41.49
CA LEU A 1175 12.08 -44.49 42.21
C LEU A 1175 11.30 -43.81 43.34
N VAL A 1176 10.08 -43.35 43.06
CA VAL A 1176 9.20 -42.70 44.05
C VAL A 1176 8.79 -43.67 45.16
N ILE A 1177 8.44 -44.91 44.81
CA ILE A 1177 8.04 -45.95 45.78
C ILE A 1177 9.20 -46.31 46.71
N GLU A 1178 10.41 -46.50 46.18
CA GLU A 1178 11.61 -46.84 46.95
C GLU A 1178 11.95 -45.71 47.94
N ALA A 1179 11.91 -44.46 47.50
CA ALA A 1179 12.06 -43.30 48.37
C ALA A 1179 10.95 -43.23 49.44
N GLY A 1180 9.71 -43.55 49.08
CA GLY A 1180 8.59 -43.63 50.00
C GLY A 1180 8.78 -44.70 51.07
N ILE A 1181 9.16 -45.92 50.67
CA ILE A 1181 9.40 -47.05 51.58
C ILE A 1181 10.51 -46.70 52.57
N ASP A 1182 11.60 -46.10 52.12
CA ASP A 1182 12.69 -45.69 53.00
C ASP A 1182 12.26 -44.64 54.02
N SER A 1183 11.48 -43.63 53.60
CA SER A 1183 10.96 -42.65 54.55
C SER A 1183 9.96 -43.25 55.53
N PHE A 1184 9.07 -44.14 55.05
CA PHE A 1184 8.15 -44.90 55.90
C PHE A 1184 8.90 -45.75 56.92
N LYS A 1185 9.98 -46.43 56.52
CA LYS A 1185 10.83 -47.23 57.40
C LYS A 1185 11.48 -46.34 58.47
N THR A 1186 12.09 -45.21 58.09
CA THR A 1186 12.72 -44.26 59.00
C THR A 1186 11.75 -43.75 60.06
N ASN A 1187 10.51 -43.47 59.68
CA ASN A 1187 9.48 -42.89 60.56
C ASN A 1187 8.52 -43.92 61.17
N SER A 1188 8.67 -45.22 60.85
CA SER A 1188 7.73 -46.30 61.18
C SER A 1188 7.48 -46.49 62.68
N GLU A 1189 8.52 -46.35 63.53
CA GLU A 1189 8.37 -46.48 64.98
C GLU A 1189 7.50 -45.36 65.57
N ALA A 1190 7.72 -44.12 65.11
CA ALA A 1190 6.93 -42.96 65.54
C ALA A 1190 5.48 -43.06 65.02
N LEU A 1191 5.31 -43.45 63.75
CA LEU A 1191 4.00 -43.70 63.15
C LEU A 1191 3.21 -44.78 63.90
N LEU A 1192 3.81 -45.95 64.16
CA LEU A 1192 3.13 -47.06 64.84
C LEU A 1192 2.84 -46.74 66.31
N SER A 1193 3.71 -45.98 66.98
CA SER A 1193 3.47 -45.50 68.35
C SER A 1193 2.30 -44.51 68.42
N SER A 1194 2.09 -43.71 67.37
CA SER A 1194 1.00 -42.71 67.32
C SER A 1194 -0.41 -43.32 67.18
N LEU A 1195 -0.50 -44.62 66.84
CA LEU A 1195 -1.76 -45.35 66.73
C LEU A 1195 -2.33 -45.82 68.09
N GLU A 1196 -1.60 -45.61 69.18
CA GLU A 1196 -2.03 -45.92 70.55
C GLU A 1196 -2.66 -47.34 70.67
N LEU A 1197 -1.99 -48.35 70.10
CA LEU A 1197 -2.55 -49.71 69.90
C LEU A 1197 -3.06 -50.35 71.19
N LYS A 1198 -2.45 -50.00 72.34
CA LYS A 1198 -2.90 -50.46 73.65
C LYS A 1198 -4.26 -49.87 74.03
N GLU A 1199 -4.45 -48.57 73.84
CA GLU A 1199 -5.70 -47.86 74.07
C GLU A 1199 -6.78 -48.33 73.10
N LEU A 1200 -6.44 -48.52 71.82
CA LEU A 1200 -7.32 -49.06 70.78
C LEU A 1200 -7.80 -50.47 71.15
N THR A 1201 -6.88 -51.38 71.44
CA THR A 1201 -7.21 -52.75 71.86
C THR A 1201 -8.08 -52.76 73.12
N ALA A 1202 -7.75 -51.91 74.10
CA ALA A 1202 -8.54 -51.80 75.32
C ALA A 1202 -9.94 -51.21 75.07
N LYS A 1203 -10.09 -50.30 74.11
CA LYS A 1203 -11.37 -49.72 73.66
C LYS A 1203 -12.24 -50.81 73.03
N GLU A 1204 -11.70 -51.63 72.14
CA GLU A 1204 -12.45 -52.71 71.48
C GLU A 1204 -12.93 -53.77 72.48
N ILE A 1205 -12.08 -54.21 73.41
CA ILE A 1205 -12.47 -55.19 74.44
C ILE A 1205 -13.51 -54.64 75.42
N ARG A 1206 -13.51 -53.33 75.67
CA ARG A 1206 -14.54 -52.69 76.51
C ARG A 1206 -15.88 -52.58 75.81
N LYS A 1207 -15.91 -52.53 74.46
CA LYS A 1207 -17.14 -52.56 73.67
C LYS A 1207 -17.79 -53.95 73.72
N MET A 1208 -16.97 -55.01 73.81
CA MET A 1208 -17.44 -56.39 73.83
C MET A 1208 -18.28 -56.73 75.08
N ASN A 1209 -19.32 -57.53 74.86
CA ASN A 1209 -20.15 -58.10 75.90
C ASN A 1209 -19.45 -59.30 76.58
N PRO A 1210 -19.88 -59.74 77.78
CA PRO A 1210 -19.21 -60.83 78.48
C PRO A 1210 -19.14 -62.18 77.74
N ALA A 1211 -20.10 -62.47 76.85
CA ALA A 1211 -20.09 -63.69 76.05
C ALA A 1211 -19.08 -63.60 74.89
N GLU A 1212 -18.94 -62.43 74.27
CA GLU A 1212 -17.90 -62.16 73.26
C GLU A 1212 -16.50 -62.28 73.86
N ILE A 1213 -16.32 -61.82 75.11
CA ILE A 1213 -15.04 -61.98 75.82
C ILE A 1213 -14.75 -63.46 76.14
N GLU A 1214 -15.77 -64.25 76.52
CA GLU A 1214 -15.61 -65.71 76.70
C GLU A 1214 -15.21 -66.38 75.38
N ASN A 1215 -15.87 -66.04 74.26
CA ASN A 1215 -15.51 -66.57 72.95
C ASN A 1215 -14.06 -66.23 72.56
N ILE A 1216 -13.60 -65.00 72.87
CA ILE A 1216 -12.19 -64.61 72.69
C ILE A 1216 -11.27 -65.53 73.49
N PHE A 1217 -11.54 -65.71 74.79
CA PHE A 1217 -10.75 -66.60 75.63
C PHE A 1217 -10.77 -68.06 75.14
N ASP A 1218 -11.92 -68.57 74.73
CA ASP A 1218 -12.02 -69.94 74.22
C ASP A 1218 -11.25 -70.12 72.90
N SER A 1219 -11.21 -69.10 72.04
CA SER A 1219 -10.54 -69.18 70.75
C SER A 1219 -9.01 -69.29 70.80
N PHE A 1220 -8.36 -68.76 71.85
CA PHE A 1220 -6.90 -68.89 72.02
C PHE A 1220 -6.48 -69.70 73.26
N ALA A 1221 -7.36 -69.87 74.25
CA ALA A 1221 -7.07 -70.54 75.52
C ALA A 1221 -8.00 -71.71 75.88
N GLY A 1222 -8.94 -72.08 75.01
CA GLY A 1222 -9.88 -73.19 75.25
C GLY A 1222 -9.19 -74.53 75.54
N GLU A 1223 -8.09 -74.82 74.85
CA GLU A 1223 -7.29 -76.03 75.11
C GLU A 1223 -6.66 -76.04 76.52
N TYR A 1224 -6.16 -74.89 76.99
CA TYR A 1224 -5.62 -74.77 78.35
C TYR A 1224 -6.73 -74.97 79.40
N PHE A 1225 -7.94 -74.46 79.15
CA PHE A 1225 -9.09 -74.72 80.03
C PHE A 1225 -9.45 -76.20 80.07
N ASN A 1226 -9.37 -76.92 78.96
CA ASN A 1226 -9.64 -78.36 78.95
C ASN A 1226 -8.61 -79.14 79.75
N HIS A 1227 -7.33 -78.79 79.64
CA HIS A 1227 -6.28 -79.36 80.50
C HIS A 1227 -6.51 -79.05 81.98
N LEU A 1228 -6.88 -77.80 82.33
CA LEU A 1228 -7.20 -77.43 83.71
C LEU A 1228 -8.39 -78.22 84.27
N LYS A 1229 -9.42 -78.50 83.47
CA LYS A 1229 -10.54 -79.38 83.87
C LYS A 1229 -10.03 -80.78 84.19
N GLN A 1230 -9.22 -81.38 83.32
CA GLN A 1230 -8.67 -82.73 83.49
C GLN A 1230 -7.75 -82.85 84.73
N TYR A 1231 -6.93 -81.84 85.00
CA TYR A 1231 -6.06 -81.81 86.18
C TYR A 1231 -6.83 -81.81 87.52
N GLY A 1232 -8.14 -81.54 87.52
CA GLY A 1232 -8.96 -81.70 88.72
C GLY A 1232 -8.96 -83.13 89.27
N TRP A 1233 -8.73 -84.15 88.43
CA TRP A 1233 -8.61 -85.55 88.87
C TRP A 1233 -7.46 -85.80 89.85
N PHE A 1234 -6.43 -84.94 89.87
CA PHE A 1234 -5.35 -85.01 90.87
C PHE A 1234 -5.84 -84.81 92.30
N GLY A 1235 -7.06 -84.30 92.52
CA GLY A 1235 -7.72 -84.31 93.83
C GLY A 1235 -7.80 -85.70 94.47
N GLY A 1236 -7.80 -86.76 93.67
CA GLY A 1236 -7.76 -88.15 94.15
C GLY A 1236 -6.47 -88.50 94.89
N VAL A 1237 -5.33 -87.93 94.49
CA VAL A 1237 -4.04 -88.10 95.18
C VAL A 1237 -4.11 -87.50 96.58
N PHE A 1238 -4.71 -86.31 96.71
CA PHE A 1238 -4.94 -85.66 98.00
C PHE A 1238 -5.96 -86.42 98.85
N GLY A 1239 -7.01 -86.99 98.24
CA GLY A 1239 -7.95 -87.87 98.93
C GLY A 1239 -7.27 -89.10 99.55
N VAL A 1240 -6.37 -89.75 98.80
CA VAL A 1240 -5.56 -90.87 99.30
C VAL A 1240 -4.61 -90.42 100.42
N LEU A 1241 -3.92 -89.29 100.25
CA LEU A 1241 -3.02 -88.72 101.27
C LEU A 1241 -3.78 -88.35 102.56
N GLN A 1242 -4.98 -87.80 102.43
CA GLN A 1242 -5.84 -87.47 103.57
C GLN A 1242 -6.28 -88.73 104.32
N LEU A 1243 -6.63 -89.79 103.58
CA LEU A 1243 -6.99 -91.08 104.18
C LEU A 1243 -5.79 -91.74 104.86
N LEU A 1244 -4.60 -91.66 104.25
CA LEU A 1244 -3.33 -92.09 104.86
C LEU A 1244 -3.04 -91.35 106.18
N LEU A 1245 -3.15 -90.02 106.18
CA LEU A 1245 -2.97 -89.19 107.38
C LEU A 1245 -3.99 -89.54 108.47
N ARG A 1246 -5.25 -89.80 108.09
CA ARG A 1246 -6.32 -90.19 109.03
C ARG A 1246 -6.16 -91.62 109.56
N THR A 1247 -5.46 -92.50 108.86
CA THR A 1247 -5.11 -93.85 109.36
C THR A 1247 -3.86 -93.86 110.25
N VAL A 1248 -3.03 -92.81 110.21
CA VAL A 1248 -1.80 -92.68 111.03
C VAL A 1248 -2.05 -91.91 112.33
N ILE A 1249 -3.11 -91.08 112.40
CA ILE A 1249 -3.56 -90.32 113.57
C ILE A 1249 -4.73 -91.05 114.23
#